data_AF-A0AAN7BYX9-F1
#
_entry.id   AF-A0AAN7BYX9-F1
#
_cell.length_a   1.000
_cell.length_b   1.000
_cell.length_c   1.000
_cell.angle_alpha   90.00
_cell.angle_beta   90.00
_cell.angle_gamma   90.00
#
_symmetry.space_group_name_H-M   'P 1'
#
loop_
_entity.id
_entity.type
_entity.pdbx_description
1 polymer ?
#
loop_
_entity_poly.entity_id
_entity_poly.type
_entity_poly.pdbx_seq_one_letter_code
_entity_poly.pdbx_strand_id
1 'polypeptide(L)'
;MDSSNPNEHQSKKRRYFAYELYSNDNVSSPPSSVTAPTTPPAPASPTTITTTAAAAAASTFDRETFEAFVGENVDPNAIAIIQDYCGSDLDRAINMYLDGTWKKLKKKATSTGRIARANDGKHTSRQPVPVLQAMPEFRYIGAFGAEAWATTSSLNILKYGDKVKIERQRFQVQRTHLSSRQSAAAARKTDVVVRFTTLDGKEIGRLSKDSSDWVSALMDQQICRFEGTCVFAPERIRINDTILLQIRCFMLRSCFFGRGFQLSDNRSTGLFEASETQEEKDLRLRQVALVKLFEQVGLVPSRGNAAAARNAHESRQGLLQQAEMAENKENISSSPNSSDDNEDGQELEQDQLDALYKKAQTFDFNTPEAEPAETFRLTLRPYQKQSLHWMMAKEKDERNKERERSMHPLWEEYLWPVRDCDDKDLPQIAGQPAFYVNPYSGDLSLEFPEQEQHCLGGILADEMGLGKTIQMLSLIHTHRPEGHDRKPDTSVNGLQRIPTVSRRNTSSTVDAPFTTLVVAPMSLLEQWRSEAAKASVEGTLNAMVYYGADKNLNLPNLCCEANGADAPNVIITSYGVVLSEFSQITSKNGDRASHRGLFSLNFFRVILDEAHSIKNRQSKTARACYEITAEHRWVLTGTPIVNRLEDLFSLVRFLRVEPWNNFSFWRTFITVPFESKNYLKALDVVQTVLEPLVMRRTKDMRTPQGEPLVPLPQKTIEIVDIELSEAERAVYDYVYSRAKRTFNENVEAGTVMKKYTSIFAQILRLRQTCCHPTLIRKREFVADEEEAAAAADAVAGFADDMDLQSLVERFTAELDEAAESNKFSANVLKQIQSETTDECPICYEEPMIDQTVTGCWHSACKKCWLDYIKHESDKHQVPRCPQCREHINLHDLFEVVRHDDDPEAKKSGTGPRISLQRVGVNHSSAKIVALIKHLRELRRENPTMKTVVFSQFTAFLSLIEPHLARANMRFVRLDGTMSQKARAAVLNEFSESNKFTILLISLKAGGVGLNLTSAKRVFMMDPWWSYAVESQAIDRVHRMGQEDEVKVYRFIAKDSVEERMLKIQLRKQFIAKSLGMTSNEEEKRMQRIEDIRELLS
;
A
#
# COMPACT_ATOMS: atom_id res chain seq x y z
N MET A 1 -66.51 31.02 10.10
CA MET A 1 -65.86 30.00 10.95
C MET A 1 -64.36 30.22 10.83
N ASP A 2 -63.82 31.35 11.28
CA ASP A 2 -63.76 31.85 12.67
C ASP A 2 -62.73 31.02 13.47
N SER A 3 -61.70 31.58 14.11
CA SER A 3 -61.40 33.01 14.35
C SER A 3 -59.93 33.30 14.70
N SER A 4 -59.55 34.56 14.48
CA SER A 4 -58.74 35.43 15.37
C SER A 4 -57.29 35.09 15.77
N ASN A 5 -56.38 35.84 15.12
CA ASN A 5 -55.18 36.53 15.62
C ASN A 5 -55.22 36.96 17.12
N PRO A 6 -54.08 37.27 17.80
CA PRO A 6 -53.46 38.59 17.58
C PRO A 6 -51.93 38.78 17.82
N ASN A 7 -51.36 39.71 17.02
CA ASN A 7 -50.44 40.82 17.36
C ASN A 7 -49.05 40.58 17.99
N GLU A 8 -48.10 41.52 17.96
CA GLU A 8 -47.63 42.57 17.02
C GLU A 8 -46.59 43.43 17.79
N HIS A 9 -45.88 44.32 17.08
CA HIS A 9 -44.91 45.33 17.55
C HIS A 9 -43.45 44.86 17.74
N GLN A 10 -42.43 45.64 17.35
CA GLN A 10 -42.43 47.09 17.08
C GLN A 10 -41.49 47.49 15.92
N SER A 11 -41.82 48.57 15.21
CA SER A 11 -41.00 49.15 14.14
C SER A 11 -40.57 50.59 14.45
N LYS A 12 -39.41 51.03 13.93
CA LYS A 12 -39.11 52.42 13.45
C LYS A 12 -37.68 52.50 12.86
N LYS A 13 -37.50 52.80 11.56
CA LYS A 13 -37.37 54.14 10.89
C LYS A 13 -35.99 54.79 11.11
N ARG A 14 -35.34 55.54 10.19
CA ARG A 14 -35.48 56.01 8.77
C ARG A 14 -34.10 56.63 8.38
N ARG A 15 -33.66 56.88 7.13
CA ARG A 15 -34.13 57.70 5.96
C ARG A 15 -33.28 57.24 4.72
N TYR A 16 -33.70 57.13 3.45
CA TYR A 16 -34.28 58.08 2.45
C TYR A 16 -33.37 59.31 2.17
N PHE A 17 -33.03 59.74 0.92
CA PHE A 17 -33.75 59.74 -0.39
C PHE A 17 -32.83 59.88 -1.66
N ALA A 18 -33.35 59.51 -2.85
CA ALA A 18 -33.12 60.02 -4.26
C ALA A 18 -31.69 60.03 -4.89
N TYR A 19 -31.43 59.58 -6.14
CA TYR A 19 -31.89 59.98 -7.51
C TYR A 19 -31.39 61.40 -7.94
N GLU A 20 -30.96 61.73 -9.17
CA GLU A 20 -31.17 61.13 -10.52
C GLU A 20 -30.08 61.56 -11.57
N LEU A 21 -29.98 60.81 -12.69
CA LEU A 21 -29.53 61.10 -14.07
C LEU A 21 -28.81 62.43 -14.46
N TYR A 22 -27.72 62.35 -15.27
CA TYR A 22 -27.75 62.58 -16.74
C TYR A 22 -26.34 62.52 -17.40
N SER A 23 -26.30 62.15 -18.68
CA SER A 23 -25.12 62.08 -19.56
C SER A 23 -24.92 63.34 -20.42
N ASN A 24 -23.67 63.65 -20.79
CA ASN A 24 -23.35 64.23 -22.12
C ASN A 24 -21.84 64.19 -22.43
N ASP A 25 -21.50 63.83 -23.67
CA ASP A 25 -20.16 63.93 -24.25
C ASP A 25 -19.78 65.38 -24.61
N ASN A 26 -18.48 65.67 -24.74
CA ASN A 26 -17.96 66.36 -25.94
C ASN A 26 -16.42 66.48 -26.05
N VAL A 27 -15.92 66.00 -27.20
CA VAL A 27 -14.90 66.63 -28.08
C VAL A 27 -13.40 66.55 -27.72
N SER A 28 -12.61 66.50 -28.79
CA SER A 28 -11.23 66.04 -28.93
C SER A 28 -10.22 67.13 -29.34
N SER A 29 -8.97 67.00 -28.85
CA SER A 29 -7.67 67.26 -29.53
C SER A 29 -7.41 68.65 -30.20
N PRO A 30 -6.25 68.91 -30.85
CA PRO A 30 -4.85 68.45 -30.67
C PRO A 30 -4.02 69.68 -30.13
N PRO A 31 -2.79 70.10 -30.57
CA PRO A 31 -1.68 69.51 -31.35
C PRO A 31 -0.28 69.65 -30.68
N SER A 32 0.80 69.78 -31.47
CA SER A 32 2.23 69.63 -31.15
C SER A 32 3.15 70.73 -31.71
N SER A 33 4.38 70.86 -31.18
CA SER A 33 5.54 71.57 -31.78
C SER A 33 6.85 71.21 -31.04
N VAL A 34 8.10 71.21 -31.55
CA VAL A 34 8.77 70.98 -32.85
C VAL A 34 10.29 71.29 -32.64
N THR A 35 11.16 70.30 -32.86
CA THR A 35 12.61 70.31 -33.24
C THR A 35 13.72 71.19 -32.57
N ALA A 36 14.73 70.50 -31.98
CA ALA A 36 16.17 70.36 -32.38
C ALA A 36 17.03 71.58 -32.86
N PRO A 37 18.40 71.62 -32.72
CA PRO A 37 19.29 70.80 -33.58
C PRO A 37 20.76 70.41 -33.11
N THR A 38 21.34 69.41 -33.82
CA THR A 38 22.75 69.22 -34.28
C THR A 38 24.00 68.93 -33.39
N THR A 39 24.73 67.89 -33.83
CA THR A 39 26.14 67.42 -33.58
C THR A 39 27.18 68.18 -34.46
N PRO A 40 28.55 68.12 -34.24
CA PRO A 40 29.45 67.00 -34.66
C PRO A 40 30.74 66.82 -33.78
N PRO A 41 31.95 66.36 -34.26
CA PRO A 41 32.42 64.96 -34.21
C PRO A 41 33.77 64.70 -33.46
N ALA A 42 34.33 63.48 -33.59
CA ALA A 42 35.51 62.92 -32.87
C ALA A 42 36.90 63.54 -33.19
N PRO A 43 37.95 63.18 -32.42
CA PRO A 43 38.99 62.29 -32.98
C PRO A 43 39.60 61.25 -32.00
N ALA A 44 40.67 60.57 -32.43
CA ALA A 44 41.22 59.33 -31.87
C ALA A 44 42.42 59.48 -30.88
N SER A 45 42.92 58.32 -30.42
CA SER A 45 44.03 58.03 -29.49
C SER A 45 45.35 58.78 -29.69
N PRO A 46 46.17 58.87 -28.62
CA PRO A 46 47.43 58.09 -28.65
C PRO A 46 47.79 57.35 -27.34
N THR A 47 48.93 56.68 -27.37
CA THR A 47 49.40 55.59 -26.50
C THR A 47 50.32 56.02 -25.34
N THR A 48 50.59 55.07 -24.43
CA THR A 48 51.86 54.80 -23.69
C THR A 48 52.18 55.40 -22.30
N ILE A 49 52.71 54.48 -21.45
CA ILE A 49 53.67 54.63 -20.32
C ILE A 49 53.13 54.79 -18.86
N THR A 50 53.04 53.62 -18.20
CA THR A 50 53.71 53.22 -16.94
C THR A 50 53.81 54.17 -15.72
N THR A 51 53.25 53.74 -14.56
CA THR A 51 53.87 53.64 -13.19
C THR A 51 52.77 53.41 -12.13
N THR A 52 52.57 52.19 -11.61
CA THR A 52 53.17 51.53 -10.42
C THR A 52 52.63 51.93 -9.03
N ALA A 53 52.06 50.92 -8.35
CA ALA A 53 52.11 50.61 -6.91
C ALA A 53 51.43 51.53 -5.87
N ALA A 54 50.50 50.92 -5.10
CA ALA A 54 50.77 50.55 -3.71
C ALA A 54 49.76 49.47 -3.23
N ALA A 55 50.26 48.43 -2.56
CA ALA A 55 49.43 47.37 -1.95
C ALA A 55 49.93 47.09 -0.52
N ALA A 56 49.03 46.68 0.38
CA ALA A 56 49.35 46.27 1.75
C ALA A 56 49.24 44.74 1.90
N ALA A 57 50.12 44.15 2.70
CA ALA A 57 50.48 42.73 2.64
C ALA A 57 49.87 41.86 3.76
N ALA A 58 49.92 40.54 3.54
CA ALA A 58 49.83 39.50 4.57
C ALA A 58 51.00 38.52 4.38
N SER A 59 51.55 38.00 5.50
CA SER A 59 52.90 37.45 5.60
C SER A 59 53.11 36.03 5.06
N THR A 60 54.20 35.83 4.31
CA THR A 60 54.70 34.52 3.83
C THR A 60 56.07 34.20 4.47
N PHE A 61 56.35 32.92 4.74
CA PHE A 61 57.66 32.45 5.20
C PHE A 61 58.74 32.74 4.16
N ASP A 62 59.80 33.47 4.53
CA ASP A 62 60.90 33.78 3.63
C ASP A 62 61.91 32.61 3.57
N ARG A 63 61.94 31.98 2.40
CA ARG A 63 62.80 30.83 2.13
C ARG A 63 64.26 31.22 1.92
N GLU A 64 64.53 32.40 1.34
CA GLU A 64 65.88 32.82 0.98
C GLU A 64 66.67 33.19 2.24
N THR A 65 66.02 33.84 3.23
CA THR A 65 66.66 34.08 4.54
C THR A 65 66.92 32.77 5.29
N PHE A 66 65.99 31.81 5.22
CA PHE A 66 66.15 30.51 5.86
C PHE A 66 67.36 29.73 5.32
N GLU A 67 67.47 29.61 3.99
CA GLU A 67 68.59 28.91 3.33
C GLU A 67 69.93 29.65 3.56
N ALA A 68 69.92 30.99 3.61
CA ALA A 68 71.09 31.79 3.94
C ALA A 68 71.62 31.56 5.37
N PHE A 69 70.72 31.41 6.37
CA PHE A 69 71.11 31.12 7.76
C PHE A 69 71.59 29.68 7.97
N VAL A 70 71.04 28.73 7.21
CA VAL A 70 71.47 27.32 7.25
C VAL A 70 72.81 27.10 6.55
N GLY A 71 73.18 27.97 5.59
CA GLY A 71 74.47 27.92 4.89
C GLY A 71 74.58 26.84 3.81
N GLU A 72 73.52 26.07 3.58
CA GLU A 72 73.42 25.01 2.56
C GLU A 72 72.06 25.08 1.84
N ASN A 73 72.02 24.66 0.58
CA ASN A 73 70.76 24.50 -0.16
C ASN A 73 69.95 23.32 0.41
N VAL A 74 68.84 23.61 1.08
CA VAL A 74 67.99 22.61 1.73
C VAL A 74 67.01 21.98 0.73
N ASP A 75 66.77 20.66 0.86
CA ASP A 75 65.81 19.94 0.02
C ASP A 75 64.40 20.59 0.11
N PRO A 76 63.74 20.93 -1.04
CA PRO A 76 62.42 21.56 -1.04
C PRO A 76 61.34 20.80 -0.26
N ASN A 77 61.46 19.48 -0.14
CA ASN A 77 60.52 18.65 0.60
C ASN A 77 60.77 18.71 2.12
N ALA A 78 62.02 18.95 2.55
CA ALA A 78 62.34 19.24 3.95
C ALA A 78 61.78 20.61 4.36
N ILE A 79 61.95 21.64 3.51
CA ILE A 79 61.41 22.98 3.74
C ILE A 79 59.88 22.93 3.86
N ALA A 80 59.19 22.17 3.01
CA ALA A 80 57.74 22.00 3.10
C ALA A 80 57.29 21.37 4.44
N ILE A 81 58.03 20.37 4.95
CA ILE A 81 57.76 19.79 6.28
C ILE A 81 58.04 20.81 7.38
N ILE A 82 59.07 21.63 7.24
CA ILE A 82 59.41 22.67 8.23
C ILE A 82 58.33 23.76 8.26
N GLN A 83 57.87 24.23 7.10
CA GLN A 83 56.76 25.20 6.98
C GLN A 83 55.44 24.64 7.54
N ASP A 84 55.10 23.38 7.28
CA ASP A 84 53.87 22.71 7.78
C ASP A 84 53.77 22.66 9.32
N TYR A 85 54.91 22.74 10.04
CA TYR A 85 54.98 22.60 11.50
C TYR A 85 55.48 23.87 12.23
N CYS A 86 56.23 24.76 11.58
CA CYS A 86 56.71 26.03 12.13
C CYS A 86 55.92 27.27 11.65
N GLY A 87 55.15 27.16 10.56
CA GLY A 87 54.41 28.31 10.01
C GLY A 87 55.36 29.37 9.46
N SER A 88 55.23 30.62 9.92
CA SER A 88 56.07 31.77 9.53
C SER A 88 57.19 32.08 10.54
N ASP A 89 57.44 31.23 11.53
CA ASP A 89 58.43 31.43 12.59
C ASP A 89 59.81 30.90 12.14
N LEU A 90 60.69 31.82 11.75
CA LEU A 90 61.99 31.52 11.13
C LEU A 90 62.99 30.93 12.15
N ASP A 91 63.07 31.48 13.36
CA ASP A 91 63.99 31.02 14.40
C ASP A 91 63.66 29.59 14.82
N ARG A 92 62.37 29.28 14.94
CA ARG A 92 61.90 27.91 15.22
C ARG A 92 62.21 26.95 14.07
N ALA A 93 62.09 27.40 12.83
CA ALA A 93 62.45 26.61 11.64
C ALA A 93 63.96 26.30 11.60
N ILE A 94 64.83 27.28 11.88
CA ILE A 94 66.29 27.11 11.87
C ILE A 94 66.71 26.11 12.95
N ASN A 95 66.21 26.27 14.19
CA ASN A 95 66.48 25.33 15.27
C ASN A 95 65.98 23.91 14.94
N MET A 96 64.78 23.77 14.37
CA MET A 96 64.24 22.46 13.96
C MET A 96 65.07 21.81 12.84
N TYR A 97 65.70 22.60 11.96
CA TYR A 97 66.61 22.09 10.94
C TYR A 97 67.92 21.57 11.53
N LEU A 98 68.59 22.38 12.37
CA LEU A 98 69.89 22.08 12.96
C LEU A 98 69.84 20.88 13.93
N ASP A 99 68.79 20.76 14.74
CA ASP A 99 68.56 19.58 15.61
C ASP A 99 68.18 18.32 14.81
N GLY A 100 67.95 18.43 13.50
CA GLY A 100 67.58 17.30 12.63
C GLY A 100 66.22 16.67 12.95
N THR A 101 65.42 17.28 13.81
CA THR A 101 64.12 16.75 14.28
C THR A 101 63.11 16.62 13.15
N TRP A 102 63.19 17.49 12.13
CA TRP A 102 62.38 17.41 10.91
C TRP A 102 62.49 16.05 10.18
N LYS A 103 63.64 15.36 10.26
CA LYS A 103 63.87 14.07 9.59
C LYS A 103 62.99 12.94 10.12
N LYS A 104 62.38 13.11 11.30
CA LYS A 104 61.46 12.15 11.93
C LYS A 104 59.98 12.43 11.63
N LEU A 105 59.66 13.60 11.04
CA LEU A 105 58.29 14.02 10.77
C LEU A 105 57.84 13.61 9.36
N LYS A 106 56.58 13.20 9.22
CA LYS A 106 55.96 12.93 7.93
C LYS A 106 55.15 14.14 7.45
N LYS A 107 55.27 14.45 6.16
CA LYS A 107 54.52 15.51 5.46
C LYS A 107 53.01 15.30 5.61
N LYS A 108 52.25 16.35 5.91
CA LYS A 108 50.78 16.27 5.91
C LYS A 108 50.28 16.19 4.47
N ALA A 109 49.30 15.32 4.22
CA ALA A 109 48.69 15.20 2.90
C ALA A 109 47.78 16.41 2.64
N THR A 110 48.25 17.37 1.86
CA THR A 110 47.50 18.57 1.48
C THR A 110 46.42 18.24 0.44
N SER A 111 45.18 18.57 0.76
CA SER A 111 44.04 18.49 -0.17
C SER A 111 44.20 19.52 -1.28
N THR A 112 44.42 19.09 -2.51
CA THR A 112 44.59 19.98 -3.66
C THR A 112 43.27 20.67 -4.05
N GLY A 113 43.29 22.01 -4.00
CA GLY A 113 42.19 22.85 -4.43
C GLY A 113 41.95 22.80 -5.94
N ARG A 114 40.70 23.01 -6.36
CA ARG A 114 40.32 23.07 -7.78
C ARG A 114 40.87 24.34 -8.46
N ILE A 115 41.30 24.17 -9.70
CA ILE A 115 41.68 25.25 -10.63
C ILE A 115 40.49 26.18 -10.87
N ALA A 116 40.69 27.49 -10.68
CA ALA A 116 39.78 28.51 -11.16
C ALA A 116 39.93 28.69 -12.68
N ARG A 117 38.81 28.71 -13.41
CA ARG A 117 38.77 29.27 -14.77
C ARG A 117 38.14 30.67 -14.68
N ALA A 118 38.80 31.65 -15.29
CA ALA A 118 38.19 32.94 -15.56
C ALA A 118 36.97 32.77 -16.45
N ASN A 119 35.96 33.63 -16.27
CA ASN A 119 34.91 33.82 -17.24
C ASN A 119 34.44 35.27 -17.20
N ASP A 120 34.23 35.86 -18.38
CA ASP A 120 33.85 37.25 -18.55
C ASP A 120 32.45 37.59 -18.01
N GLY A 121 32.23 38.89 -17.82
CA GLY A 121 31.09 39.41 -17.07
C GLY A 121 29.72 39.11 -17.67
N LYS A 122 28.81 38.66 -16.81
CA LYS A 122 27.38 39.00 -16.86
C LYS A 122 26.91 39.31 -15.44
N HIS A 123 26.17 40.42 -15.28
CA HIS A 123 25.70 40.89 -13.99
C HIS A 123 24.91 39.81 -13.24
N THR A 124 25.36 39.46 -12.04
CA THR A 124 24.57 38.74 -11.05
C THR A 124 24.68 39.46 -9.71
N SER A 125 23.56 39.63 -9.04
CA SER A 125 23.45 40.27 -7.73
C SER A 125 24.25 39.50 -6.67
N ARG A 126 24.91 40.23 -5.75
CA ARG A 126 25.52 39.65 -4.54
C ARG A 126 24.50 38.73 -3.84
N GLN A 127 24.79 37.43 -3.77
CA GLN A 127 24.07 36.55 -2.85
C GLN A 127 24.50 36.84 -1.40
N PRO A 128 23.58 36.79 -0.43
CA PRO A 128 23.90 37.01 0.98
C PRO A 128 24.69 35.83 1.57
N VAL A 129 25.45 36.13 2.63
CA VAL A 129 26.14 35.13 3.46
C VAL A 129 25.09 34.21 4.11
N PRO A 130 25.34 32.88 4.26
CA PRO A 130 24.38 31.96 4.87
C PRO A 130 23.93 32.43 6.26
N VAL A 131 22.60 32.50 6.46
CA VAL A 131 21.93 33.05 7.66
C VAL A 131 22.48 32.43 8.96
N LEU A 132 22.74 31.12 8.94
CA LEU A 132 23.32 30.37 10.05
C LEU A 132 24.71 30.83 10.48
N GLN A 133 25.54 31.41 9.60
CA GLN A 133 26.90 31.83 9.96
C GLN A 133 26.94 33.07 10.85
N ALA A 134 25.90 33.93 10.80
CA ALA A 134 25.77 35.15 11.59
C ALA A 134 25.26 34.94 13.03
N MET A 135 24.75 33.75 13.38
CA MET A 135 24.22 33.47 14.71
C MET A 135 25.37 33.25 15.74
N PRO A 136 25.30 33.83 16.96
CA PRO A 136 26.20 33.48 18.06
C PRO A 136 26.02 32.03 18.51
N GLU A 137 26.96 31.49 19.28
CA GLU A 137 26.96 30.09 19.73
C GLU A 137 25.70 29.70 20.52
N PHE A 138 25.13 30.63 21.28
CA PHE A 138 23.86 30.48 21.98
C PHE A 138 23.11 31.81 22.06
N ARG A 139 21.77 31.75 22.15
CA ARG A 139 20.88 32.93 22.24
C ARG A 139 19.83 32.71 23.33
N TYR A 140 19.59 33.74 24.14
CA TYR A 140 18.61 33.69 25.24
C TYR A 140 17.18 33.56 24.72
N ILE A 141 16.37 32.76 25.42
CA ILE A 141 14.95 32.53 25.08
C ILE A 141 13.98 32.86 26.23
N GLY A 142 14.48 32.98 27.46
CA GLY A 142 13.68 33.32 28.63
C GLY A 142 14.17 32.61 29.91
N ALA A 143 13.39 32.67 30.98
CA ALA A 143 13.71 32.04 32.25
C ALA A 143 12.45 31.51 32.96
N PHE A 144 12.60 30.46 33.75
CA PHE A 144 11.52 29.87 34.55
C PHE A 144 11.99 29.61 36.00
N GLY A 145 11.04 29.49 36.92
CA GLY A 145 11.29 29.10 38.31
C GLY A 145 11.24 27.58 38.47
N ALA A 146 12.22 27.01 39.16
CA ALA A 146 12.28 25.57 39.45
C ALA A 146 12.47 25.31 40.94
N GLU A 147 11.69 24.36 41.47
CA GLU A 147 11.90 23.81 42.79
C GLU A 147 13.05 22.79 42.76
N ALA A 148 13.93 22.88 43.75
CA ALA A 148 15.07 21.99 43.89
C ALA A 148 15.20 21.53 45.35
N TRP A 149 15.69 20.31 45.56
CA TRP A 149 15.87 19.72 46.89
C TRP A 149 17.36 19.57 47.21
N ALA A 150 17.75 20.06 48.38
CA ALA A 150 19.13 19.97 48.86
C ALA A 150 19.54 18.51 49.14
N THR A 151 20.70 18.10 48.61
CA THR A 151 21.32 16.78 48.85
C THR A 151 22.40 16.87 49.93
N THR A 152 22.99 18.04 50.15
CA THR A 152 24.01 18.27 51.18
C THR A 152 23.51 19.22 52.26
N SER A 153 23.81 18.93 53.53
CA SER A 153 23.53 19.87 54.63
C SER A 153 24.73 20.78 54.89
N SER A 154 24.48 22.07 55.04
CA SER A 154 25.51 23.08 55.23
C SER A 154 24.97 24.40 55.80
N LEU A 155 25.89 25.26 56.22
CA LEU A 155 25.60 26.64 56.65
C LEU A 155 26.12 27.60 55.57
N ASN A 156 25.28 28.53 55.11
CA ASN A 156 25.66 29.63 54.21
C ASN A 156 26.39 29.22 52.89
N ILE A 157 26.10 28.06 52.29
CA ILE A 157 26.67 27.67 50.97
C ILE A 157 26.02 28.42 49.80
N LEU A 158 24.77 28.85 49.94
CA LEU A 158 24.07 29.67 48.96
C LEU A 158 23.46 30.90 49.61
N LYS A 159 23.50 32.01 48.88
CA LYS A 159 22.80 33.26 49.16
C LYS A 159 21.89 33.62 48.00
N TYR A 160 21.00 34.57 48.24
CA TYR A 160 20.20 35.20 47.20
C TYR A 160 21.10 35.78 46.09
N GLY A 161 20.81 35.46 44.84
CA GLY A 161 21.55 35.94 43.67
C GLY A 161 22.80 35.13 43.29
N ASP A 162 23.18 34.11 44.06
CA ASP A 162 24.33 33.26 43.72
C ASP A 162 24.05 32.44 42.44
N LYS A 163 25.04 32.41 41.53
CA LYS A 163 24.96 31.62 40.29
C LYS A 163 25.27 30.16 40.58
N VAL A 164 24.42 29.27 40.05
CA VAL A 164 24.60 27.81 40.14
C VAL A 164 24.68 27.19 38.76
N LYS A 165 25.54 26.19 38.61
CA LYS A 165 25.71 25.43 37.37
C LYS A 165 24.76 24.24 37.40
N ILE A 166 24.07 23.99 36.29
CA ILE A 166 23.13 22.87 36.16
C ILE A 166 23.83 21.77 35.35
N GLU A 167 23.95 20.59 35.95
CA GLU A 167 24.75 19.49 35.39
C GLU A 167 23.98 18.17 35.46
N ARG A 168 24.10 17.36 34.40
CA ARG A 168 23.55 16.00 34.35
C ARG A 168 24.67 15.01 34.61
N GLN A 169 24.52 14.21 35.67
CA GLN A 169 25.51 13.19 36.03
C GLN A 169 25.01 11.81 35.59
N ARG A 170 25.58 11.25 34.52
CA ARG A 170 25.26 9.88 34.06
C ARG A 170 25.94 8.86 34.97
N PHE A 171 25.18 8.19 35.83
CA PHE A 171 25.68 7.03 36.58
C PHE A 171 25.98 5.87 35.63
N GLN A 172 27.26 5.61 35.35
CA GLN A 172 27.68 4.29 34.90
C GLN A 172 27.57 3.33 36.08
N VAL A 173 26.61 2.41 36.04
CA VAL A 173 26.55 1.29 36.98
C VAL A 173 27.83 0.46 36.81
N GLN A 174 28.68 0.45 37.84
CA GLN A 174 29.87 -0.41 37.84
C GLN A 174 29.40 -1.87 37.71
N ARG A 175 29.90 -2.57 36.69
CA ARG A 175 29.60 -3.98 36.44
C ARG A 175 30.26 -4.86 37.52
N THR A 176 29.58 -5.05 38.64
CA THR A 176 29.88 -6.17 39.55
C THR A 176 29.50 -7.49 38.88
N HIS A 177 30.29 -8.55 39.11
CA HIS A 177 30.13 -9.88 38.50
C HIS A 177 28.87 -10.62 39.01
N LEU A 178 27.70 -10.23 38.51
CA LEU A 178 26.41 -10.91 38.74
C LEU A 178 25.75 -11.26 37.40
N SER A 179 24.89 -12.28 37.41
CA SER A 179 24.51 -13.01 36.19
C SER A 179 23.84 -12.14 35.12
N SER A 180 24.09 -12.49 33.85
CA SER A 180 23.71 -11.72 32.67
C SER A 180 22.21 -11.38 32.57
N ARG A 181 21.35 -12.20 33.20
CA ARG A 181 19.89 -12.06 33.14
C ARG A 181 19.32 -11.04 34.13
N GLN A 182 20.04 -10.68 35.19
CA GLN A 182 19.64 -9.60 36.12
C GLN A 182 20.28 -8.24 35.75
N SER A 183 21.48 -8.27 35.15
CA SER A 183 22.20 -7.07 34.69
C SER A 183 21.37 -6.22 33.70
N ALA A 184 20.65 -6.86 32.77
CA ALA A 184 19.84 -6.16 31.76
C ALA A 184 18.61 -5.43 32.34
N ALA A 185 18.03 -5.93 33.44
CA ALA A 185 16.90 -5.27 34.09
C ALA A 185 17.35 -4.06 34.93
N ALA A 186 18.49 -4.17 35.61
CA ALA A 186 19.09 -3.07 36.37
C ALA A 186 19.59 -1.93 35.45
N ALA A 187 20.13 -2.26 34.28
CA ALA A 187 20.60 -1.27 33.30
C ALA A 187 19.47 -0.43 32.66
N ARG A 188 18.20 -0.86 32.74
CA ARG A 188 17.05 -0.16 32.17
C ARG A 188 16.49 0.97 33.05
N LYS A 189 16.92 1.09 34.31
CA LYS A 189 16.56 2.22 35.20
C LYS A 189 17.75 3.16 35.40
N THR A 190 18.10 3.93 34.38
CA THR A 190 18.95 5.11 34.55
C THR A 190 18.13 6.22 35.19
N ASP A 191 18.29 6.42 36.50
CA ASP A 191 17.57 7.45 37.25
C ASP A 191 17.97 8.85 36.74
N VAL A 192 17.02 9.61 36.20
CA VAL A 192 17.27 10.84 35.46
C VAL A 192 17.32 12.02 36.42
N VAL A 193 18.48 12.20 37.07
CA VAL A 193 18.68 13.27 38.07
C VAL A 193 19.54 14.39 37.51
N VAL A 194 18.94 15.55 37.28
CA VAL A 194 19.63 16.82 37.05
C VAL A 194 20.03 17.43 38.39
N ARG A 195 21.32 17.69 38.58
CA ARG A 195 21.89 18.26 39.80
C ARG A 195 22.31 19.71 39.56
N PHE A 196 22.43 20.47 40.65
CA PHE A 196 23.02 21.81 40.60
C PHE A 196 24.21 21.92 41.57
N THR A 197 25.27 22.55 41.08
CA THR A 197 26.57 22.72 41.73
C THR A 197 26.89 24.20 41.91
N THR A 198 27.71 24.54 42.91
CA THR A 198 28.33 25.88 42.95
C THR A 198 29.30 26.04 41.78
N LEU A 199 29.73 27.27 41.51
CA LEU A 199 30.78 27.55 40.51
C LEU A 199 32.09 26.76 40.78
N ASP A 200 32.37 26.44 42.05
CA ASP A 200 33.51 25.61 42.49
C ASP A 200 33.30 24.10 42.29
N GLY A 201 32.18 23.69 41.68
CA GLY A 201 31.86 22.28 41.41
C GLY A 201 31.33 21.49 42.61
N LYS A 202 30.99 22.15 43.72
CA LYS A 202 30.44 21.47 44.91
C LYS A 202 28.95 21.18 44.73
N GLU A 203 28.54 19.93 44.94
CA GLU A 203 27.13 19.53 44.86
C GLU A 203 26.29 20.09 46.01
N ILE A 204 25.15 20.68 45.66
CA ILE A 204 24.21 21.30 46.61
C ILE A 204 22.90 20.51 46.65
N GLY A 205 22.36 20.15 45.47
CA GLY A 205 21.06 19.51 45.37
C GLY A 205 20.69 19.00 43.98
N ARG A 206 19.44 18.58 43.84
CA ARG A 206 18.80 18.11 42.61
C ARG A 206 17.54 18.90 42.30
N LEU A 207 17.18 19.03 41.03
CA LEU A 207 15.88 19.58 40.63
C LEU A 207 14.74 18.62 41.03
N SER A 208 13.51 19.15 41.12
CA SER A 208 12.29 18.33 41.20
C SER A 208 12.20 17.37 40.00
N LYS A 209 11.53 16.22 40.17
CA LYS A 209 11.44 15.20 39.12
C LYS A 209 10.82 15.79 37.83
N ASP A 210 9.70 16.48 37.98
CA ASP A 210 8.93 17.06 36.88
C ASP A 210 9.72 18.08 36.06
N SER A 211 10.71 18.77 36.65
CA SER A 211 11.65 19.63 35.93
C SER A 211 12.85 18.85 35.38
N SER A 212 13.39 17.91 36.16
CA SER A 212 14.56 17.10 35.82
C SER A 212 14.38 16.32 34.51
N ASP A 213 13.21 15.70 34.32
CA ASP A 213 12.96 14.79 33.20
C ASP A 213 13.10 15.51 31.84
N TRP A 214 12.42 16.64 31.62
CA TRP A 214 12.50 17.38 30.35
C TRP A 214 13.75 18.26 30.20
N VAL A 215 14.26 18.86 31.29
CA VAL A 215 15.53 19.60 31.26
C VAL A 215 16.68 18.67 30.82
N SER A 216 16.69 17.43 31.32
CA SER A 216 17.71 16.45 30.96
C SER A 216 17.72 16.09 29.46
N ALA A 217 16.53 15.99 28.85
CA ALA A 217 16.38 15.66 27.42
C ALA A 217 16.93 16.78 26.53
N LEU A 218 16.66 18.04 26.88
CA LEU A 218 17.18 19.21 26.15
C LEU A 218 18.70 19.35 26.27
N MET A 219 19.27 18.98 27.42
CA MET A 219 20.73 18.92 27.62
C MET A 219 21.36 17.76 26.83
N ASP A 220 20.80 16.55 26.91
CA ASP A 220 21.32 15.37 26.21
C ASP A 220 21.36 15.56 24.70
N GLN A 221 20.34 16.21 24.13
CA GLN A 221 20.22 16.44 22.70
C GLN A 221 20.94 17.72 22.22
N GLN A 222 21.64 18.42 23.11
CA GLN A 222 22.39 19.65 22.82
C GLN A 222 21.55 20.75 22.17
N ILE A 223 20.32 20.92 22.67
CA ILE A 223 19.34 21.92 22.19
C ILE A 223 19.43 23.19 23.04
N CYS A 224 19.44 23.03 24.36
CA CYS A 224 19.48 24.16 25.30
C CYS A 224 20.65 24.06 26.28
N ARG A 225 21.18 25.22 26.64
CA ARG A 225 22.07 25.44 27.79
C ARG A 225 21.28 26.16 28.87
N PHE A 226 21.47 25.72 30.12
CA PHE A 226 20.77 26.25 31.30
C PHE A 226 21.75 26.87 32.29
N GLU A 227 21.40 28.02 32.85
CA GLU A 227 22.19 28.70 33.89
C GLU A 227 21.28 29.09 35.05
N GLY A 228 21.57 28.59 36.26
CA GLY A 228 20.73 28.81 37.43
C GLY A 228 21.17 30.02 38.27
N THR A 229 20.22 30.60 38.99
CA THR A 229 20.47 31.62 40.03
C THR A 229 19.59 31.33 41.23
N CYS A 230 20.16 31.39 42.43
CA CYS A 230 19.43 31.14 43.66
C CYS A 230 18.47 32.31 43.98
N VAL A 231 17.17 32.03 44.05
CA VAL A 231 16.13 32.99 44.46
C VAL A 231 15.79 32.83 45.94
N PHE A 232 15.82 31.59 46.45
CA PHE A 232 15.60 31.32 47.87
C PHE A 232 16.37 30.08 48.32
N ALA A 233 17.15 30.24 49.39
CA ALA A 233 17.76 29.13 50.12
C ALA A 233 17.69 29.44 51.64
N PRO A 234 17.37 28.46 52.50
CA PRO A 234 17.44 28.64 53.95
C PRO A 234 18.87 28.93 54.43
N GLU A 235 19.04 29.76 55.46
CA GLU A 235 20.36 30.10 56.05
C GLU A 235 21.16 28.86 56.48
N ARG A 236 20.45 27.82 56.94
CA ARG A 236 20.99 26.52 57.29
C ARG A 236 20.29 25.42 56.49
N ILE A 237 20.85 25.14 55.31
CA ILE A 237 20.39 24.09 54.41
C ILE A 237 20.54 22.71 55.07
N ARG A 238 19.43 21.97 55.18
CA ARG A 238 19.36 20.56 55.57
C ARG A 238 19.06 19.70 54.35
N ILE A 239 19.29 18.39 54.49
CA ILE A 239 18.93 17.43 53.44
C ILE A 239 17.41 17.44 53.26
N ASN A 240 16.96 17.50 52.01
CA ASN A 240 15.57 17.67 51.57
C ASN A 240 14.94 19.05 51.84
N ASP A 241 15.70 20.07 52.26
CA ASP A 241 15.19 21.44 52.25
C ASP A 241 14.94 21.89 50.80
N THR A 242 13.84 22.65 50.59
CA THR A 242 13.48 23.22 49.28
C THR A 242 14.26 24.51 49.03
N ILE A 243 14.87 24.58 47.85
CA ILE A 243 15.62 25.72 47.30
C ILE A 243 14.89 26.15 46.02
N LEU A 244 14.64 27.45 45.86
CA LEU A 244 14.03 27.99 44.64
C LEU A 244 15.12 28.56 43.73
N LEU A 245 15.18 28.06 42.51
CA LEU A 245 16.14 28.48 41.49
C LEU A 245 15.41 29.17 40.33
N GLN A 246 15.95 30.28 39.86
CA GLN A 246 15.58 30.87 38.57
C GLN A 246 16.54 30.33 37.51
N ILE A 247 16.02 29.62 36.52
CA ILE A 247 16.81 28.98 35.47
C ILE A 247 16.67 29.81 34.19
N ARG A 248 17.77 30.45 33.76
CA ARG A 248 17.88 31.13 32.46
C ARG A 248 18.16 30.09 31.38
N CYS A 249 17.45 30.20 30.26
CA CYS A 249 17.49 29.26 29.16
C CYS A 249 18.08 29.91 27.90
N PHE A 250 18.98 29.19 27.25
CA PHE A 250 19.63 29.61 26.01
C PHE A 250 19.53 28.49 24.96
N MET A 251 19.04 28.78 23.75
CA MET A 251 19.13 27.85 22.62
C MET A 251 20.53 27.89 22.01
N LEU A 252 21.08 26.71 21.71
CA LEU A 252 22.39 26.55 21.09
C LEU A 252 22.28 26.61 19.57
N ARG A 253 23.25 27.22 18.88
CA ARG A 253 23.31 27.26 17.41
C ARG A 253 23.33 25.86 16.76
N SER A 254 23.83 24.85 17.49
CA SER A 254 23.80 23.43 17.10
C SER A 254 22.40 22.93 16.71
N CYS A 255 21.33 23.45 17.32
CA CYS A 255 19.97 22.94 17.09
C CYS A 255 19.34 23.42 15.77
N PHE A 256 19.89 24.48 15.16
CA PHE A 256 19.43 25.06 13.88
C PHE A 256 20.20 24.55 12.66
N PHE A 257 21.31 23.82 12.84
CA PHE A 257 21.89 23.09 11.73
C PHE A 257 20.98 21.91 11.42
N GLY A 258 20.25 22.00 10.30
CA GLY A 258 19.41 20.91 9.83
C GLY A 258 20.20 19.61 9.81
N ARG A 259 19.77 18.62 10.59
CA ARG A 259 20.30 17.25 10.49
C ARG A 259 19.99 16.79 9.08
N GLY A 260 21.00 16.81 8.20
CA GLY A 260 20.83 16.48 6.79
C GLY A 260 20.11 15.15 6.66
N PHE A 261 18.91 15.19 6.06
CA PHE A 261 17.81 14.23 6.20
C PHE A 261 18.26 12.77 6.42
N GLN A 262 18.55 12.43 7.68
CA GLN A 262 18.60 11.04 8.10
C GLN A 262 17.15 10.62 8.26
N LEU A 263 16.67 9.94 7.22
CA LEU A 263 15.48 9.08 7.29
C LEU A 263 15.50 8.39 8.65
N SER A 264 14.46 8.61 9.46
CA SER A 264 14.26 7.90 10.73
C SER A 264 14.45 6.42 10.45
N ASP A 265 15.52 5.81 10.98
CA ASP A 265 15.96 4.52 10.48
C ASP A 265 15.16 3.43 11.19
N ASN A 266 13.88 3.29 10.81
CA ASN A 266 13.01 2.17 11.19
C ASN A 266 13.56 0.81 10.67
N ARG A 267 14.85 0.72 10.30
CA ARG A 267 15.55 -0.51 9.97
C ARG A 267 15.79 -1.32 11.25
N SER A 268 15.32 -2.56 11.19
CA SER A 268 15.48 -3.62 12.20
C SER A 268 14.47 -3.70 13.35
N THR A 269 13.17 -3.58 13.03
CA THR A 269 12.16 -4.34 13.78
C THR A 269 12.46 -5.84 13.64
N GLY A 270 13.08 -6.43 14.66
CA GLY A 270 13.20 -7.88 14.79
C GLY A 270 11.82 -8.54 14.85
N LEU A 271 11.76 -9.86 14.62
CA LEU A 271 10.48 -10.58 14.51
C LEU A 271 9.57 -10.57 15.77
N PHE A 272 10.01 -9.95 16.87
CA PHE A 272 9.38 -9.98 18.20
C PHE A 272 9.50 -8.69 19.03
N GLU A 273 9.95 -7.57 18.47
CA GLU A 273 10.05 -6.29 19.22
C GLU A 273 8.98 -5.29 18.79
N ALA A 274 7.91 -5.24 19.57
CA ALA A 274 6.87 -4.19 19.55
C ALA A 274 7.19 -3.04 20.53
N SER A 275 8.50 -2.73 20.69
CA SER A 275 8.98 -1.67 21.59
C SER A 275 9.47 -0.47 20.79
N GLU A 276 9.09 0.74 21.25
CA GLU A 276 9.58 2.04 20.77
C GLU A 276 11.10 2.01 20.52
N THR A 277 11.56 2.35 19.32
CA THR A 277 13.01 2.39 19.05
C THR A 277 13.66 3.54 19.83
N GLN A 278 14.96 3.43 20.14
CA GLN A 278 15.64 4.47 20.92
C GLN A 278 15.58 5.85 20.21
N GLU A 279 15.63 5.88 18.88
CA GLU A 279 15.49 7.12 18.10
C GLU A 279 14.08 7.72 18.19
N GLU A 280 13.03 6.89 18.13
CA GLU A 280 11.64 7.31 18.33
C GLU A 280 11.41 7.82 19.76
N LYS A 281 11.99 7.15 20.78
CA LYS A 281 11.94 7.58 22.18
C LYS A 281 12.65 8.92 22.38
N ASP A 282 13.83 9.10 21.80
CA ASP A 282 14.58 10.36 21.86
C ASP A 282 13.82 11.50 21.14
N LEU A 283 13.18 11.23 19.99
CA LEU A 283 12.31 12.18 19.27
C LEU A 283 11.06 12.57 20.08
N ARG A 284 10.39 11.61 20.72
CA ARG A 284 9.24 11.89 21.59
C ARG A 284 9.65 12.74 22.79
N LEU A 285 10.75 12.38 23.46
CA LEU A 285 11.30 13.16 24.57
C LEU A 285 11.69 14.58 24.13
N ARG A 286 12.21 14.76 22.91
CA ARG A 286 12.50 16.08 22.31
C ARG A 286 11.25 16.95 22.19
N GLN A 287 10.20 16.39 21.59
CA GLN A 287 8.93 17.09 21.35
C GLN A 287 8.30 17.54 22.66
N VAL A 288 8.14 16.60 23.61
CA VAL A 288 7.59 16.87 24.95
C VAL A 288 8.41 17.93 25.69
N ALA A 289 9.74 17.84 25.64
CA ALA A 289 10.60 18.76 26.36
C ALA A 289 10.62 20.18 25.76
N LEU A 290 10.53 20.33 24.44
CA LEU A 290 10.38 21.62 23.78
C LEU A 290 9.03 22.28 24.10
N VAL A 291 7.94 21.52 24.07
CA VAL A 291 6.60 22.03 24.42
C VAL A 291 6.55 22.47 25.89
N LYS A 292 7.05 21.65 26.83
CA LYS A 292 7.14 22.01 28.26
C LYS A 292 8.05 23.23 28.49
N LEU A 293 9.19 23.33 27.80
CA LEU A 293 10.08 24.50 27.89
C LEU A 293 9.35 25.79 27.49
N PHE A 294 8.64 25.80 26.37
CA PHE A 294 7.95 27.00 25.90
C PHE A 294 6.79 27.40 26.80
N GLU A 295 6.07 26.42 27.36
CA GLU A 295 5.03 26.64 28.37
C GLU A 295 5.60 27.26 29.65
N GLN A 296 6.67 26.69 30.21
CA GLN A 296 7.31 27.18 31.45
C GLN A 296 7.98 28.54 31.30
N VAL A 297 8.47 28.87 30.09
CA VAL A 297 9.10 30.16 29.78
C VAL A 297 8.07 31.21 29.32
N GLY A 298 6.83 30.82 29.02
CA GLY A 298 5.79 31.74 28.53
C GLY A 298 5.97 32.18 27.07
N LEU A 299 6.65 31.38 26.24
CA LEU A 299 6.84 31.64 24.81
C LEU A 299 5.58 31.28 24.03
N VAL A 300 4.94 32.31 23.46
CA VAL A 300 3.72 32.18 22.63
C VAL A 300 4.08 32.42 21.16
N PRO A 301 3.57 31.62 20.21
CA PRO A 301 3.80 31.86 18.78
C PRO A 301 3.16 33.18 18.33
N SER A 302 3.91 33.96 17.54
CA SER A 302 3.50 35.23 16.94
C SER A 302 2.64 35.01 15.69
N ARG A 303 2.99 34.00 14.88
CA ARG A 303 2.20 33.55 13.73
C ARG A 303 2.10 32.03 13.68
N GLY A 304 0.94 31.55 13.25
CA GLY A 304 0.61 30.16 12.99
C GLY A 304 -0.71 30.08 12.22
N ASN A 305 -1.01 28.93 11.63
CA ASN A 305 -2.24 28.77 10.84
C ASN A 305 -3.48 28.94 11.73
N ALA A 306 -4.48 29.74 11.32
CA ALA A 306 -5.69 30.01 12.11
C ALA A 306 -6.52 28.75 12.43
N ALA A 307 -6.48 27.74 11.55
CA ALA A 307 -7.09 26.43 11.80
C ALA A 307 -6.30 25.60 12.83
N ALA A 308 -4.96 25.75 12.84
CA ALA A 308 -4.11 25.17 13.87
C ALA A 308 -4.30 25.91 15.20
N ALA A 309 -4.30 27.24 15.23
CA ALA A 309 -4.34 28.04 16.47
C ALA A 309 -5.53 27.73 17.39
N ARG A 310 -6.72 27.42 16.84
CA ARG A 310 -7.88 26.99 17.64
C ARG A 310 -7.72 25.61 18.28
N ASN A 311 -7.00 24.71 17.60
CA ASN A 311 -6.80 23.33 18.04
C ASN A 311 -5.43 23.13 18.72
N ALA A 312 -4.47 24.04 18.55
CA ALA A 312 -3.06 23.85 18.94
C ALA A 312 -2.88 23.68 20.44
N HIS A 313 -3.73 24.32 21.25
CA HIS A 313 -3.76 24.09 22.69
C HIS A 313 -4.20 22.64 23.02
N GLU A 314 -5.28 22.15 22.39
CA GLU A 314 -5.72 20.74 22.51
C GLU A 314 -4.67 19.77 21.94
N SER A 315 -3.98 20.12 20.84
CA SER A 315 -2.94 19.29 20.21
C SER A 315 -1.67 19.20 21.06
N ARG A 316 -1.23 20.30 21.67
CA ARG A 316 -0.11 20.31 22.63
C ARG A 316 -0.46 19.51 23.89
N GLN A 317 -1.66 19.68 24.43
CA GLN A 317 -2.16 18.82 25.52
C GLN A 317 -2.24 17.34 25.10
N GLY A 318 -2.66 17.04 23.88
CA GLY A 318 -2.69 15.67 23.33
C GLY A 318 -1.30 15.03 23.23
N LEU A 319 -0.28 15.78 22.79
CA LEU A 319 1.11 15.33 22.78
C LEU A 319 1.64 15.06 24.20
N LEU A 320 1.31 15.92 25.17
CA LEU A 320 1.67 15.73 26.58
C LEU A 320 0.96 14.49 27.18
N GLN A 321 -0.34 14.33 26.97
CA GLN A 321 -1.10 13.17 27.43
C GLN A 321 -0.61 11.85 26.81
N GLN A 322 -0.23 11.83 25.53
CA GLN A 322 0.37 10.64 24.90
C GLN A 322 1.69 10.23 25.58
N ALA A 323 2.51 11.19 25.98
CA ALA A 323 3.75 10.92 26.70
C ALA A 323 3.48 10.35 28.11
N GLU A 324 2.54 10.93 28.85
CA GLU A 324 2.11 10.45 30.17
C GLU A 324 1.51 9.03 30.11
N MET A 325 0.70 8.72 29.09
CA MET A 325 0.17 7.37 28.87
C MET A 325 1.28 6.36 28.54
N ALA A 326 2.29 6.74 27.75
CA ALA A 326 3.42 5.87 27.44
C ALA A 326 4.29 5.57 28.68
N GLU A 327 4.58 6.58 29.51
CA GLU A 327 5.30 6.38 30.78
C GLU A 327 4.51 5.51 31.77
N ASN A 328 3.20 5.67 31.83
CA ASN A 328 2.34 4.78 32.63
C ASN A 328 2.34 3.34 32.09
N LYS A 329 2.39 3.13 30.76
CA LYS A 329 2.51 1.79 30.16
C LYS A 329 3.86 1.13 30.51
N GLU A 330 4.98 1.88 30.49
CA GLU A 330 6.30 1.38 30.96
C GLU A 330 6.30 1.02 32.45
N ASN A 331 5.58 1.76 33.30
CA ASN A 331 5.46 1.42 34.73
C ASN A 331 4.63 0.13 34.97
N ILE A 332 3.53 -0.05 34.21
CA ILE A 332 2.63 -1.21 34.32
C ILE A 332 3.27 -2.49 33.76
N SER A 333 4.17 -2.39 32.78
CA SER A 333 4.87 -3.54 32.15
C SER A 333 5.80 -4.33 33.09
N SER A 334 5.85 -3.98 34.38
CA SER A 334 6.43 -4.79 35.45
C SER A 334 5.54 -5.99 35.87
N SER A 335 4.34 -6.11 35.31
CA SER A 335 3.37 -7.20 35.56
C SER A 335 3.30 -8.18 34.38
N PRO A 336 3.52 -9.51 34.53
CA PRO A 336 3.74 -10.40 33.38
C PRO A 336 2.51 -10.82 32.53
N ASN A 337 1.35 -10.14 32.62
CA ASN A 337 0.05 -10.76 32.30
C ASN A 337 -0.96 -9.89 31.52
N SER A 338 -0.50 -9.03 30.61
CA SER A 338 -1.36 -8.39 29.59
C SER A 338 -0.80 -8.61 28.18
N SER A 339 -1.58 -9.27 27.32
CA SER A 339 -1.28 -9.46 25.90
C SER A 339 -1.36 -8.12 25.14
N ASP A 340 -0.28 -7.74 24.47
CA ASP A 340 -0.10 -6.42 23.86
C ASP A 340 -0.60 -6.37 22.40
N ASP A 341 -1.84 -6.80 22.18
CA ASP A 341 -2.46 -6.90 20.84
C ASP A 341 -3.17 -5.59 20.40
N ASN A 342 -3.16 -4.53 21.24
CA ASN A 342 -4.01 -3.34 21.10
C ASN A 342 -3.40 -2.21 20.22
N GLU A 343 -2.52 -2.50 19.26
CA GLU A 343 -2.12 -1.54 18.21
C GLU A 343 -2.93 -1.68 16.90
N ASP A 344 -3.85 -2.65 16.82
CA ASP A 344 -4.75 -2.81 15.68
C ASP A 344 -5.87 -1.75 15.69
N GLY A 345 -5.60 -0.62 15.03
CA GLY A 345 -6.53 0.52 14.94
C GLY A 345 -7.94 0.15 14.43
N GLN A 346 -8.95 0.85 14.94
CA GLN A 346 -10.37 0.48 14.84
C GLN A 346 -10.85 0.26 13.38
N GLU A 347 -11.45 -0.90 13.12
CA GLU A 347 -12.06 -1.22 11.82
C GLU A 347 -13.33 -0.39 11.57
N LEU A 348 -13.36 0.25 10.39
CA LEU A 348 -14.45 1.05 9.83
C LEU A 348 -15.60 0.18 9.33
N GLU A 349 -16.82 0.69 9.47
CA GLU A 349 -18.03 0.10 8.90
C GLU A 349 -18.28 0.63 7.48
N GLN A 350 -18.95 -0.15 6.63
CA GLN A 350 -19.16 0.20 5.21
C GLN A 350 -19.91 1.54 5.05
N ASP A 351 -20.92 1.82 5.87
CA ASP A 351 -21.63 3.11 5.87
C ASP A 351 -20.72 4.29 6.27
N GLN A 352 -19.72 4.08 7.13
CA GLN A 352 -18.74 5.11 7.50
C GLN A 352 -17.80 5.41 6.33
N LEU A 353 -17.38 4.36 5.59
CA LEU A 353 -16.64 4.51 4.34
C LEU A 353 -17.47 5.29 3.33
N ASP A 354 -18.71 4.88 3.09
CA ASP A 354 -19.56 5.52 2.09
C ASP A 354 -20.00 6.94 2.49
N ALA A 355 -20.11 7.27 3.79
CA ALA A 355 -20.29 8.64 4.26
C ALA A 355 -19.04 9.52 4.08
N LEU A 356 -17.85 9.00 4.41
CA LEU A 356 -16.55 9.65 4.14
C LEU A 356 -16.41 9.91 2.64
N TYR A 357 -16.81 8.95 1.81
CA TYR A 357 -16.79 9.08 0.37
C TYR A 357 -17.87 10.01 -0.18
N LYS A 358 -19.09 10.06 0.35
CA LYS A 358 -20.20 10.84 -0.22
C LYS A 358 -19.89 12.34 -0.30
N LYS A 359 -19.08 12.85 0.63
CA LYS A 359 -18.60 14.25 0.65
C LYS A 359 -17.24 14.46 -0.05
N ALA A 360 -16.49 13.38 -0.31
CA ALA A 360 -15.34 13.37 -1.22
C ALA A 360 -15.71 13.01 -2.68
N GLN A 361 -16.98 12.65 -2.93
CA GLN A 361 -17.61 12.37 -4.23
C GLN A 361 -18.26 13.64 -4.80
N THR A 362 -17.89 14.83 -4.30
CA THR A 362 -18.14 16.13 -4.95
C THR A 362 -17.27 16.26 -6.21
N PHE A 363 -17.45 15.32 -7.13
CA PHE A 363 -17.12 15.47 -8.52
C PHE A 363 -17.94 16.64 -9.07
N ASP A 364 -17.27 17.75 -9.37
CA ASP A 364 -17.92 18.82 -10.09
C ASP A 364 -18.15 18.36 -11.55
N PHE A 365 -19.41 18.11 -11.91
CA PHE A 365 -19.79 17.77 -13.29
C PHE A 365 -19.42 18.89 -14.29
N ASN A 366 -19.14 20.11 -13.80
CA ASN A 366 -18.64 21.23 -14.60
C ASN A 366 -17.11 21.21 -14.79
N THR A 367 -16.39 20.16 -14.34
CA THR A 367 -14.95 20.00 -14.60
C THR A 367 -14.70 20.03 -16.11
N PRO A 368 -13.77 20.87 -16.63
CA PRO A 368 -13.48 20.94 -18.07
C PRO A 368 -12.99 19.60 -18.65
N GLU A 369 -13.30 19.37 -19.92
CA GLU A 369 -12.74 18.25 -20.70
C GLU A 369 -11.42 18.64 -21.37
N ALA A 370 -10.44 17.74 -21.35
CA ALA A 370 -9.22 17.84 -22.15
C ALA A 370 -9.13 16.70 -23.17
N GLU A 371 -8.77 17.03 -24.41
CA GLU A 371 -8.41 16.02 -25.42
C GLU A 371 -6.99 15.48 -25.18
N PRO A 372 -6.74 14.19 -25.45
CA PRO A 372 -5.41 13.62 -25.37
C PRO A 372 -4.50 14.07 -26.53
N ALA A 373 -3.19 13.97 -26.35
CA ALA A 373 -2.23 14.23 -27.43
C ALA A 373 -2.41 13.29 -28.63
N GLU A 374 -2.07 13.77 -29.83
CA GLU A 374 -2.23 13.06 -31.12
C GLU A 374 -1.53 11.68 -31.19
N THR A 375 -0.56 11.43 -30.31
CA THR A 375 0.12 10.13 -30.20
C THR A 375 -0.73 9.05 -29.51
N PHE A 376 -1.87 9.42 -28.92
CA PHE A 376 -2.83 8.55 -28.25
C PHE A 376 -3.96 8.14 -29.21
N ARG A 377 -4.11 6.83 -29.43
CA ARG A 377 -4.98 6.25 -30.47
C ARG A 377 -6.44 6.06 -30.05
N LEU A 378 -6.72 5.95 -28.75
CA LEU A 378 -8.05 5.60 -28.24
C LEU A 378 -8.93 6.83 -28.03
N THR A 379 -10.22 6.71 -28.34
CA THR A 379 -11.21 7.77 -28.05
C THR A 379 -11.60 7.75 -26.58
N LEU A 380 -11.35 8.84 -25.86
CA LEU A 380 -11.77 9.01 -24.47
C LEU A 380 -13.27 9.35 -24.37
N ARG A 381 -13.96 8.77 -23.37
CA ARG A 381 -15.31 9.19 -22.96
C ARG A 381 -15.28 10.55 -22.24
N PRO A 382 -16.38 11.33 -22.19
CA PRO A 382 -16.43 12.64 -21.53
C PRO A 382 -15.79 12.65 -20.13
N TYR A 383 -16.20 11.74 -19.25
CA TYR A 383 -15.63 11.65 -17.91
C TYR A 383 -14.13 11.32 -17.90
N GLN A 384 -13.61 10.58 -18.88
CA GLN A 384 -12.18 10.27 -19.00
C GLN A 384 -11.38 11.51 -19.43
N LYS A 385 -11.95 12.37 -20.29
CA LYS A 385 -11.39 13.68 -20.66
C LYS A 385 -11.36 14.65 -19.47
N GLN A 386 -12.41 14.64 -18.63
CA GLN A 386 -12.44 15.42 -17.39
C GLN A 386 -11.35 14.97 -16.40
N SER A 387 -11.07 13.66 -16.34
CA SER A 387 -9.93 13.15 -15.57
C SER A 387 -8.59 13.56 -16.17
N LEU A 388 -8.44 13.51 -17.49
CA LEU A 388 -7.20 13.96 -18.13
C LEU A 388 -6.90 15.43 -17.79
N HIS A 389 -7.91 16.31 -17.88
CA HIS A 389 -7.79 17.71 -17.46
C HIS A 389 -7.35 17.85 -15.99
N TRP A 390 -8.04 17.15 -15.06
CA TRP A 390 -7.69 17.17 -13.64
C TRP A 390 -6.28 16.62 -13.36
N MET A 391 -5.89 15.54 -14.01
CA MET A 391 -4.55 14.96 -13.86
C MET A 391 -3.47 15.89 -14.42
N MET A 392 -3.69 16.54 -15.57
CA MET A 392 -2.76 17.53 -16.12
C MET A 392 -2.60 18.73 -15.19
N ALA A 393 -3.70 19.27 -14.64
CA ALA A 393 -3.67 20.35 -13.65
C ALA A 393 -2.95 19.95 -12.34
N LYS A 394 -2.85 18.64 -12.06
CA LYS A 394 -2.10 18.08 -10.93
C LYS A 394 -0.62 17.83 -11.18
N GLU A 395 -0.18 17.83 -12.42
CA GLU A 395 1.24 17.67 -12.79
C GLU A 395 1.88 18.98 -13.26
N LYS A 396 1.13 19.91 -13.86
CA LYS A 396 1.67 21.15 -14.44
C LYS A 396 1.80 22.34 -13.48
N ASP A 397 1.33 22.20 -12.25
CA ASP A 397 1.39 23.21 -11.18
C ASP A 397 0.95 24.64 -11.57
N GLU A 398 -0.19 24.77 -12.26
CA GLU A 398 -0.65 26.04 -12.84
C GLU A 398 -1.31 27.01 -11.80
N ARG A 399 -0.73 27.18 -10.60
CA ARG A 399 -1.24 28.15 -9.59
C ARG A 399 -0.25 29.24 -9.21
N ASN A 400 -0.36 30.36 -9.94
CA ASN A 400 0.06 31.72 -9.57
C ASN A 400 1.41 31.88 -8.85
N LYS A 401 2.39 32.39 -9.61
CA LYS A 401 3.58 33.12 -9.11
C LYS A 401 3.25 34.35 -8.24
N GLU A 402 1.97 34.67 -8.06
CA GLU A 402 1.42 35.76 -7.25
C GLU A 402 0.92 35.32 -5.86
N ARG A 403 0.92 34.02 -5.52
CA ARG A 403 0.58 33.58 -4.16
C ARG A 403 1.64 34.04 -3.17
N GLU A 404 1.20 34.72 -2.11
CA GLU A 404 2.07 35.12 -1.00
C GLU A 404 2.74 33.89 -0.37
N ARG A 405 4.04 34.01 -0.05
CA ARG A 405 4.84 32.94 0.60
C ARG A 405 4.18 32.54 1.91
N SER A 406 3.47 31.42 1.88
CA SER A 406 2.72 30.91 3.02
C SER A 406 3.60 29.99 3.85
N MET A 407 3.51 30.14 5.18
CA MET A 407 4.29 29.33 6.12
C MET A 407 3.72 27.90 6.18
N HIS A 408 4.58 26.89 6.22
CA HIS A 408 4.15 25.49 6.27
C HIS A 408 3.27 25.22 7.53
N PRO A 409 2.10 24.55 7.42
CA PRO A 409 1.09 24.48 8.50
C PRO A 409 1.53 23.85 9.82
N LEU A 410 2.62 23.07 9.83
CA LEU A 410 3.21 22.50 11.05
C LEU A 410 4.17 23.45 11.76
N TRP A 411 4.57 24.54 11.12
CA TRP A 411 5.53 25.46 11.68
C TRP A 411 4.82 26.65 12.32
N GLU A 412 5.40 27.08 13.43
CA GLU A 412 4.97 28.21 14.22
C GLU A 412 6.14 29.22 14.28
N GLU A 413 5.85 30.51 14.12
CA GLU A 413 6.83 31.58 14.21
C GLU A 413 6.90 32.11 15.65
N TYR A 414 8.08 32.03 16.26
CA TYR A 414 8.37 32.57 17.57
C TYR A 414 9.31 33.77 17.45
N LEU A 415 9.00 34.85 18.16
CA LEU A 415 9.87 36.03 18.22
C LEU A 415 10.99 35.80 19.23
N TRP A 416 12.20 36.27 18.91
CA TRP A 416 13.28 36.29 19.89
C TRP A 416 13.00 37.33 20.99
N PRO A 417 13.24 37.02 22.28
CA PRO A 417 13.10 38.01 23.34
C PRO A 417 13.97 39.24 23.09
N VAL A 418 13.39 40.42 23.28
CA VAL A 418 14.11 41.71 23.18
C VAL A 418 14.82 42.05 24.49
N ARG A 419 14.30 41.56 25.62
CA ARG A 419 14.85 41.76 26.96
C ARG A 419 15.02 40.46 27.73
N ASP A 420 15.92 40.46 28.70
CA ASP A 420 16.10 39.37 29.66
C ASP A 420 15.13 39.47 30.86
N CYS A 421 15.16 38.47 31.74
CA CYS A 421 14.36 38.43 32.97
C CYS A 421 14.74 39.48 34.02
N ASP A 422 15.83 40.23 33.81
CA ASP A 422 16.28 41.34 34.66
C ASP A 422 16.02 42.69 33.98
N ASP A 423 15.16 42.71 32.94
CA ASP A 423 14.72 43.85 32.11
C ASP A 423 15.85 44.55 31.30
N LYS A 424 16.94 43.82 31.00
CA LYS A 424 18.08 44.32 30.21
C LYS A 424 17.90 44.00 28.73
N ASP A 425 18.28 44.93 27.86
CA ASP A 425 18.20 44.74 26.41
C ASP A 425 19.19 43.67 25.90
N LEU A 426 18.71 42.79 25.01
CA LEU A 426 19.48 41.69 24.42
C LEU A 426 20.02 42.06 23.02
N PRO A 427 21.17 41.49 22.61
CA PRO A 427 21.74 41.75 21.29
C PRO A 427 20.81 41.25 20.17
N GLN A 428 20.33 42.18 19.34
CA GLN A 428 19.52 41.89 18.16
C GLN A 428 20.41 41.67 16.92
N ILE A 429 20.03 40.69 16.10
CA ILE A 429 20.72 40.35 14.85
C ILE A 429 19.88 40.87 13.67
N ALA A 430 20.47 41.73 12.84
CA ALA A 430 19.79 42.27 11.67
C ALA A 430 19.33 41.14 10.73
N GLY A 431 18.04 41.12 10.40
CA GLY A 431 17.42 40.10 9.54
C GLY A 431 16.97 38.81 10.24
N GLN A 432 17.13 38.67 11.55
CA GLN A 432 16.65 37.49 12.32
C GLN A 432 15.79 37.90 13.56
N PRO A 433 14.60 38.50 13.34
CA PRO A 433 13.68 38.87 14.42
C PRO A 433 12.94 37.66 15.03
N ALA A 434 12.77 36.59 14.24
CA ALA A 434 12.04 35.38 14.59
C ALA A 434 12.88 34.12 14.41
N PHE A 435 12.36 33.00 14.90
CA PHE A 435 12.77 31.64 14.55
C PHE A 435 11.50 30.79 14.40
N TYR A 436 11.61 29.68 13.69
CA TYR A 436 10.48 28.81 13.37
C TYR A 436 10.64 27.47 14.06
N VAL A 437 9.54 26.95 14.60
CA VAL A 437 9.51 25.67 15.32
C VAL A 437 8.42 24.78 14.75
N ASN A 438 8.74 23.51 14.53
CA ASN A 438 7.75 22.47 14.29
C ASN A 438 7.54 21.68 15.60
N PRO A 439 6.47 21.92 16.37
CA PRO A 439 6.24 21.22 17.65
C PRO A 439 5.98 19.71 17.47
N TYR A 440 5.70 19.23 16.25
CA TYR A 440 5.41 17.82 15.97
C TYR A 440 6.65 17.00 15.59
N SER A 441 7.70 17.63 15.04
CA SER A 441 9.00 16.96 14.81
C SER A 441 10.07 17.36 15.83
N GLY A 442 9.89 18.52 16.49
CA GLY A 442 10.88 19.15 17.35
C GLY A 442 11.95 19.94 16.59
N ASP A 443 11.79 20.12 15.27
CA ASP A 443 12.77 20.82 14.44
C ASP A 443 12.67 22.35 14.56
N LEU A 444 13.82 22.99 14.33
CA LEU A 444 14.06 24.41 14.55
C LEU A 444 14.74 24.98 13.30
N SER A 445 14.21 26.08 12.78
CA SER A 445 14.75 26.76 11.60
C SER A 445 14.91 28.26 11.85
N LEU A 446 15.98 28.85 11.31
CA LEU A 446 16.13 30.31 11.18
C LEU A 446 15.60 30.83 9.84
N GLU A 447 15.46 29.95 8.86
CA GLU A 447 14.93 30.26 7.53
C GLU A 447 13.42 30.01 7.52
N PHE A 448 12.67 30.87 6.83
CA PHE A 448 11.21 30.78 6.77
C PHE A 448 10.79 29.45 6.10
N PRO A 449 10.05 28.57 6.80
CA PRO A 449 9.63 27.28 6.24
C PRO A 449 8.47 27.53 5.26
N GLU A 450 8.82 27.68 3.98
CA GLU A 450 7.86 27.84 2.90
C GLU A 450 6.99 26.57 2.78
N GLN A 451 5.68 26.75 2.59
CA GLN A 451 4.78 25.64 2.33
C GLN A 451 4.97 25.16 0.89
N GLU A 452 5.77 24.10 0.69
CA GLU A 452 5.81 23.34 -0.57
C GLU A 452 4.47 22.59 -0.77
N GLN A 453 3.43 23.33 -1.17
CA GLN A 453 2.03 22.89 -1.21
C GLN A 453 1.69 21.99 -2.42
N HIS A 454 2.66 21.23 -2.93
CA HIS A 454 2.60 20.65 -4.28
C HIS A 454 2.95 19.16 -4.29
N CYS A 455 2.01 18.34 -3.82
CA CYS A 455 2.01 16.92 -4.20
C CYS A 455 1.67 16.80 -5.69
N LEU A 456 2.68 16.61 -6.53
CA LEU A 456 2.51 16.43 -7.97
C LEU A 456 1.88 15.05 -8.25
N GLY A 457 0.59 15.05 -8.60
CA GLY A 457 -0.23 13.84 -8.77
C GLY A 457 -1.37 13.70 -7.74
N GLY A 458 -1.77 12.47 -7.42
CA GLY A 458 -2.94 12.21 -6.57
C GLY A 458 -3.47 10.76 -6.59
N ILE A 459 -4.73 10.60 -6.17
CA ILE A 459 -5.43 9.31 -6.09
C ILE A 459 -6.60 9.30 -7.09
N LEU A 460 -6.52 8.42 -8.11
CA LEU A 460 -7.64 8.13 -9.00
C LEU A 460 -8.38 6.87 -8.48
N ALA A 461 -9.46 7.13 -7.75
CA ALA A 461 -10.24 6.17 -6.96
C ALA A 461 -11.52 5.68 -7.68
N ASP A 462 -11.56 5.78 -9.01
CA ASP A 462 -12.65 5.25 -9.85
C ASP A 462 -13.00 3.80 -9.55
N GLU A 463 -14.29 3.48 -9.57
CA GLU A 463 -14.77 2.11 -9.47
C GLU A 463 -14.20 1.20 -10.57
N MET A 464 -14.17 -0.10 -10.27
CA MET A 464 -13.62 -1.13 -11.14
C MET A 464 -14.41 -1.30 -12.43
N GLY A 465 -13.96 -0.64 -13.48
CA GLY A 465 -14.52 -0.76 -14.83
C GLY A 465 -14.46 0.53 -15.64
N LEU A 466 -14.33 1.69 -14.99
CA LEU A 466 -14.36 3.01 -15.64
C LEU A 466 -13.11 3.37 -16.49
N GLY A 467 -12.12 2.47 -16.56
CA GLY A 467 -10.97 2.60 -17.46
C GLY A 467 -9.77 3.39 -16.91
N LYS A 468 -9.46 3.29 -15.61
CA LYS A 468 -8.29 3.95 -14.97
C LYS A 468 -6.98 3.81 -15.76
N THR A 469 -6.68 2.62 -16.28
CA THR A 469 -5.48 2.36 -17.11
C THR A 469 -5.44 3.24 -18.34
N ILE A 470 -6.56 3.37 -19.06
CA ILE A 470 -6.68 4.19 -20.28
C ILE A 470 -6.53 5.68 -19.94
N GLN A 471 -7.15 6.14 -18.84
CA GLN A 471 -6.99 7.50 -18.35
C GLN A 471 -5.51 7.80 -18.05
N MET A 472 -4.82 6.92 -17.32
CA MET A 472 -3.41 7.13 -16.97
C MET A 472 -2.48 7.03 -18.20
N LEU A 473 -2.77 6.16 -19.17
CA LEU A 473 -2.05 6.15 -20.45
C LEU A 473 -2.26 7.46 -21.22
N SER A 474 -3.47 8.03 -21.24
CA SER A 474 -3.69 9.33 -21.88
C SER A 474 -2.89 10.47 -21.23
N LEU A 475 -2.67 10.41 -19.90
CA LEU A 475 -1.78 11.34 -19.20
C LEU A 475 -0.31 11.14 -19.61
N ILE A 476 0.16 9.89 -19.70
CA ILE A 476 1.54 9.56 -20.14
C ILE A 476 1.82 10.05 -21.57
N HIS A 477 0.81 10.01 -22.46
CA HIS A 477 0.92 10.58 -23.81
C HIS A 477 0.90 12.11 -23.81
N THR A 478 0.08 12.74 -22.96
CA THR A 478 -0.21 14.18 -23.02
C THR A 478 0.74 15.05 -22.20
N HIS A 479 1.27 14.54 -21.09
CA HIS A 479 2.31 15.22 -20.30
C HIS A 479 3.62 14.42 -20.33
N ARG A 480 4.53 14.88 -21.19
CA ARG A 480 5.91 14.44 -21.36
C ARG A 480 6.87 15.58 -21.02
N PRO A 481 8.13 15.31 -20.63
CA PRO A 481 9.11 16.36 -20.33
C PRO A 481 9.53 17.14 -21.58
N GLU A 482 9.88 18.41 -21.38
CA GLU A 482 10.42 19.27 -22.43
C GLU A 482 11.74 18.69 -22.98
N GLY A 483 11.74 18.32 -24.27
CA GLY A 483 12.91 17.77 -24.97
C GLY A 483 12.69 16.43 -25.67
N HIS A 484 11.57 15.73 -25.40
CA HIS A 484 11.26 14.42 -26.03
C HIS A 484 11.19 14.47 -27.56
N ASP A 485 10.71 15.59 -28.13
CA ASP A 485 10.51 15.76 -29.59
C ASP A 485 11.75 16.19 -30.40
N ARG A 486 12.94 16.27 -29.79
CA ARG A 486 14.16 16.54 -30.55
C ARG A 486 14.55 15.32 -31.39
N LYS A 487 14.13 15.34 -32.67
CA LYS A 487 14.71 14.49 -33.71
C LYS A 487 16.25 14.54 -33.62
N PRO A 488 16.95 13.41 -33.78
CA PRO A 488 18.40 13.41 -33.71
C PRO A 488 18.97 14.27 -34.83
N ASP A 489 19.58 15.40 -34.48
CA ASP A 489 20.35 16.20 -35.44
C ASP A 489 21.46 15.31 -36.01
N THR A 490 21.37 15.03 -37.31
CA THR A 490 22.38 14.25 -38.05
C THR A 490 23.63 15.08 -38.30
N SER A 491 24.24 15.64 -37.25
CA SER A 491 25.56 16.23 -37.29
C SER A 491 26.61 15.11 -37.22
N VAL A 492 26.98 14.60 -38.39
CA VAL A 492 28.01 13.57 -38.57
C VAL A 492 29.38 14.17 -38.25
N ASN A 493 29.73 14.32 -36.95
CA ASN A 493 31.09 14.52 -36.40
C ASN A 493 31.12 14.68 -34.86
N GLY A 494 30.23 14.01 -34.12
CA GLY A 494 30.28 13.94 -32.65
C GLY A 494 30.76 12.57 -32.17
N LEU A 495 32.03 12.46 -31.72
CA LEU A 495 32.51 11.25 -31.04
C LEU A 495 31.63 10.94 -29.83
N GLN A 496 31.09 9.72 -29.75
CA GLN A 496 30.28 9.26 -28.62
C GLN A 496 31.04 9.46 -27.30
N ARG A 497 30.58 10.39 -26.47
CA ARG A 497 31.12 10.61 -25.13
C ARG A 497 30.68 9.45 -24.24
N ILE A 498 31.55 8.45 -24.10
CA ILE A 498 31.42 7.40 -23.09
C ILE A 498 31.18 8.08 -21.73
N PRO A 499 30.13 7.74 -20.96
CA PRO A 499 29.89 8.32 -19.66
C PRO A 499 30.97 7.89 -18.66
N THR A 500 32.01 8.70 -18.51
CA THR A 500 32.95 8.55 -17.40
C THR A 500 32.23 8.92 -16.13
N VAL A 501 31.87 7.90 -15.34
CA VAL A 501 31.26 8.02 -13.99
C VAL A 501 32.19 8.83 -13.09
N SER A 502 32.05 10.14 -13.17
CA SER A 502 32.89 11.11 -12.47
C SER A 502 32.42 11.18 -11.03
N ARG A 503 33.14 10.48 -10.14
CA ARG A 503 32.93 10.46 -8.69
C ARG A 503 32.57 11.85 -8.14
N ARG A 504 31.27 12.10 -7.95
CA ARG A 504 30.70 13.19 -7.15
C ARG A 504 29.75 12.51 -6.17
N ASN A 505 30.01 12.73 -4.88
CA ASN A 505 29.23 12.43 -3.67
C ASN A 505 28.34 11.16 -3.65
N THR A 506 28.58 10.34 -2.64
CA THR A 506 28.07 8.96 -2.46
C THR A 506 26.59 8.82 -2.10
N SER A 507 25.69 9.51 -2.82
CA SER A 507 24.24 9.41 -2.62
C SER A 507 23.35 9.68 -3.86
N SER A 508 23.89 10.21 -4.96
CA SER A 508 23.07 10.66 -6.09
C SER A 508 22.44 9.51 -6.88
N THR A 509 21.11 9.46 -6.89
CA THR A 509 20.31 8.74 -7.92
C THR A 509 20.58 9.31 -9.31
N VAL A 510 20.37 8.50 -10.34
CA VAL A 510 20.42 8.94 -11.75
C VAL A 510 19.02 9.39 -12.16
N ASP A 511 18.88 10.59 -12.69
CA ASP A 511 17.58 11.08 -13.18
C ASP A 511 17.16 10.35 -14.46
N ALA A 512 15.89 9.91 -14.48
CA ALA A 512 15.23 9.23 -15.58
C ALA A 512 14.01 10.06 -16.05
N PRO A 513 14.25 11.24 -16.65
CA PRO A 513 13.18 12.20 -16.96
C PRO A 513 12.15 11.66 -17.96
N PHE A 514 12.55 10.76 -18.86
CA PHE A 514 11.63 10.25 -19.90
C PHE A 514 10.86 8.98 -19.49
N THR A 515 11.03 8.49 -18.26
CA THR A 515 10.54 7.17 -17.84
C THR A 515 9.47 7.26 -16.74
N THR A 516 8.30 6.69 -17.05
CA THR A 516 7.23 6.42 -16.09
C THR A 516 7.33 4.98 -15.56
N LEU A 517 7.36 4.80 -14.23
CA LEU A 517 7.32 3.48 -13.58
C LEU A 517 5.87 3.12 -13.20
N VAL A 518 5.39 1.97 -13.65
CA VAL A 518 4.11 1.37 -13.24
C VAL A 518 4.40 0.16 -12.35
N VAL A 519 3.89 0.18 -11.12
CA VAL A 519 3.94 -0.95 -10.18
C VAL A 519 2.53 -1.54 -10.05
N ALA A 520 2.34 -2.78 -10.50
CA ALA A 520 1.04 -3.44 -10.53
C ALA A 520 1.07 -4.86 -9.92
N PRO A 521 -0.08 -5.49 -9.62
CA PRO A 521 -0.14 -6.92 -9.31
C PRO A 521 0.43 -7.77 -10.46
N MET A 522 1.03 -8.92 -10.12
CA MET A 522 1.73 -9.78 -11.09
C MET A 522 0.85 -10.24 -12.27
N SER A 523 -0.47 -10.38 -12.10
CA SER A 523 -1.37 -10.75 -13.20
C SER A 523 -1.58 -9.64 -14.24
N LEU A 524 -1.27 -8.38 -13.91
CA LEU A 524 -1.62 -7.22 -14.74
C LEU A 524 -0.45 -6.66 -15.54
N LEU A 525 0.76 -7.18 -15.37
CA LEU A 525 1.95 -6.69 -16.08
C LEU A 525 1.79 -6.77 -17.60
N GLU A 526 1.31 -7.91 -18.11
CA GLU A 526 1.08 -8.09 -19.56
C GLU A 526 -0.14 -7.31 -20.05
N GLN A 527 -1.17 -7.14 -19.20
CA GLN A 527 -2.33 -6.31 -19.52
C GLN A 527 -1.91 -4.85 -19.68
N TRP A 528 -1.13 -4.29 -18.75
CA TRP A 528 -0.58 -2.94 -18.87
C TRP A 528 0.27 -2.76 -20.12
N ARG A 529 1.08 -3.76 -20.48
CA ARG A 529 1.90 -3.74 -21.71
C ARG A 529 1.03 -3.75 -22.97
N SER A 530 0.03 -4.62 -23.02
CA SER A 530 -0.90 -4.75 -24.15
C SER A 530 -1.76 -3.50 -24.32
N GLU A 531 -2.30 -2.94 -23.23
CA GLU A 531 -3.08 -1.71 -23.27
C GLU A 531 -2.22 -0.50 -23.65
N ALA A 532 -0.97 -0.40 -23.17
CA ALA A 532 -0.05 0.64 -23.62
C ALA A 532 0.22 0.56 -25.14
N ALA A 533 0.44 -0.63 -25.68
CA ALA A 533 0.63 -0.85 -27.12
C ALA A 533 -0.63 -0.51 -27.95
N LYS A 534 -1.83 -0.86 -27.47
CA LYS A 534 -3.11 -0.51 -28.14
C LYS A 534 -3.41 0.99 -28.09
N ALA A 535 -3.07 1.63 -26.98
CA ALA A 535 -3.32 3.05 -26.75
C ALA A 535 -2.37 3.98 -27.52
N SER A 536 -1.22 3.46 -27.96
CA SER A 536 -0.19 4.23 -28.65
C SER A 536 -0.33 4.16 -30.17
N VAL A 537 0.05 5.23 -30.86
CA VAL A 537 0.46 5.15 -32.27
C VAL A 537 1.82 4.43 -32.35
N GLU A 538 2.02 3.62 -33.38
CA GLU A 538 3.24 2.80 -33.54
C GLU A 538 4.52 3.65 -33.48
N GLY A 539 5.50 3.21 -32.68
CA GLY A 539 6.77 3.93 -32.48
C GLY A 539 6.73 5.13 -31.52
N THR A 540 5.56 5.55 -31.01
CA THR A 540 5.45 6.78 -30.18
C THR A 540 5.66 6.58 -28.67
N LEU A 541 5.61 5.33 -28.20
CA LEU A 541 5.80 4.96 -26.80
C LEU A 541 6.40 3.55 -26.70
N ASN A 542 7.51 3.42 -25.99
CA ASN A 542 8.16 2.15 -25.70
C ASN A 542 7.79 1.67 -24.27
N ALA A 543 7.09 0.54 -24.18
CA ALA A 543 6.65 -0.07 -22.93
C ALA A 543 7.37 -1.39 -22.66
N MET A 544 8.12 -1.44 -21.56
CA MET A 544 8.94 -2.59 -21.14
C MET A 544 8.39 -3.23 -19.86
N VAL A 545 8.36 -4.56 -19.80
CA VAL A 545 8.07 -5.30 -18.56
C VAL A 545 9.39 -5.68 -17.88
N TYR A 546 9.60 -5.23 -16.65
CA TYR A 546 10.78 -5.51 -15.84
C TYR A 546 10.48 -6.63 -14.83
N TYR A 547 10.71 -7.87 -15.25
CA TYR A 547 10.43 -9.08 -14.48
C TYR A 547 11.38 -10.23 -14.88
N GLY A 548 11.58 -11.22 -14.01
CA GLY A 548 12.33 -12.45 -14.36
C GLY A 548 13.79 -12.21 -14.77
N ALA A 549 14.16 -12.68 -15.96
CA ALA A 549 15.54 -12.57 -16.48
C ALA A 549 15.96 -11.13 -16.82
N ASP A 550 14.99 -10.28 -17.17
CA ASP A 550 15.22 -8.87 -17.51
C ASP A 550 15.67 -8.03 -16.28
N LYS A 551 15.58 -8.59 -15.07
CA LYS A 551 16.15 -7.99 -13.86
C LYS A 551 17.65 -7.71 -13.92
N ASN A 552 18.39 -8.45 -14.76
CA ASN A 552 19.83 -8.28 -14.93
C ASN A 552 20.21 -7.02 -15.75
N LEU A 553 19.23 -6.31 -16.31
CA LEU A 553 19.47 -5.08 -17.05
C LEU A 553 19.86 -3.94 -16.11
N ASN A 554 20.87 -3.17 -16.54
CA ASN A 554 21.37 -2.01 -15.82
C ASN A 554 20.48 -0.79 -16.10
N LEU A 555 19.38 -0.65 -15.36
CA LEU A 555 18.39 0.41 -15.56
C LEU A 555 18.98 1.83 -15.55
N PRO A 556 19.96 2.19 -14.67
CA PRO A 556 20.69 3.46 -14.75
C PRO A 556 21.38 3.78 -16.08
N ASN A 557 21.80 2.77 -16.85
CA ASN A 557 22.39 3.01 -18.18
C ASN A 557 21.31 3.12 -19.27
N LEU A 558 20.14 2.52 -19.08
CA LEU A 558 19.07 2.49 -20.08
C LEU A 558 18.17 3.73 -20.00
N CYS A 559 17.93 4.24 -18.79
CA CYS A 559 16.94 5.30 -18.55
C CYS A 559 17.56 6.69 -18.34
N CYS A 560 18.89 6.83 -18.45
CA CYS A 560 19.56 8.11 -18.26
C CYS A 560 19.26 9.10 -19.40
N GLU A 561 19.30 10.39 -19.07
CA GLU A 561 19.06 11.51 -20.01
C GLU A 561 19.85 11.38 -21.34
N ALA A 562 21.10 10.92 -21.27
CA ALA A 562 21.97 10.75 -22.44
C ALA A 562 21.49 9.69 -23.46
N ASN A 563 20.64 8.74 -23.02
CA ASN A 563 20.03 7.70 -23.87
C ASN A 563 18.52 7.95 -24.09
N GLY A 564 18.03 9.18 -23.88
CA GLY A 564 16.60 9.51 -23.86
C GLY A 564 15.78 9.11 -25.11
N ALA A 565 16.42 8.94 -26.27
CA ALA A 565 15.77 8.46 -27.50
C ALA A 565 15.43 6.94 -27.47
N ASP A 566 16.30 6.12 -26.87
CA ASP A 566 16.12 4.67 -26.74
C ASP A 566 15.53 4.26 -25.37
N ALA A 567 15.47 5.21 -24.42
CA ALA A 567 14.97 4.98 -23.07
C ALA A 567 13.50 4.52 -23.08
N PRO A 568 13.13 3.47 -22.31
CA PRO A 568 11.74 3.04 -22.20
C PRO A 568 10.91 4.13 -21.52
N ASN A 569 9.82 4.54 -22.18
CA ASN A 569 8.95 5.59 -21.66
C ASN A 569 8.05 5.06 -20.54
N VAL A 570 7.74 3.75 -20.56
CA VAL A 570 7.01 3.07 -19.50
C VAL A 570 7.75 1.79 -19.09
N ILE A 571 8.08 1.69 -17.81
CA ILE A 571 8.58 0.45 -17.18
C ILE A 571 7.47 -0.13 -16.32
N ILE A 572 7.09 -1.38 -16.57
CA ILE A 572 6.02 -2.08 -15.86
C ILE A 572 6.65 -3.17 -14.99
N THR A 573 6.44 -3.11 -13.68
CA THR A 573 6.97 -4.10 -12.73
C THR A 573 5.93 -4.46 -11.66
N SER A 574 6.27 -5.41 -10.78
CA SER A 574 5.36 -5.84 -9.70
C SER A 574 5.86 -5.49 -8.31
N TYR A 575 4.92 -5.35 -7.37
CA TYR A 575 5.20 -5.17 -5.95
C TYR A 575 6.21 -6.18 -5.37
N GLY A 576 6.20 -7.43 -5.86
CA GLY A 576 7.15 -8.46 -5.45
C GLY A 576 8.58 -8.22 -5.95
N VAL A 577 8.75 -7.60 -7.12
CA VAL A 577 10.06 -7.19 -7.65
C VAL A 577 10.62 -6.03 -6.83
N VAL A 578 9.82 -4.98 -6.64
CA VAL A 578 10.14 -3.81 -5.81
C VAL A 578 10.57 -4.23 -4.40
N LEU A 579 9.80 -5.12 -3.76
CA LEU A 579 10.15 -5.70 -2.45
C LEU A 579 11.46 -6.51 -2.49
N SER A 580 11.69 -7.30 -3.55
CA SER A 580 12.89 -8.13 -3.65
C SER A 580 14.18 -7.31 -3.76
N GLU A 581 14.17 -6.23 -4.53
CA GLU A 581 15.32 -5.31 -4.65
C GLU A 581 15.52 -4.48 -3.40
N PHE A 582 14.44 -3.94 -2.81
CA PHE A 582 14.52 -3.22 -1.54
C PHE A 582 15.14 -4.11 -0.45
N SER A 583 14.72 -5.38 -0.38
CA SER A 583 15.29 -6.35 0.57
C SER A 583 16.79 -6.57 0.35
N GLN A 584 17.25 -6.68 -0.91
CA GLN A 584 18.68 -6.79 -1.24
C GLN A 584 19.49 -5.54 -0.87
N ILE A 585 18.92 -4.35 -1.04
CA ILE A 585 19.56 -3.08 -0.63
C ILE A 585 19.68 -3.02 0.89
N THR A 586 18.61 -3.37 1.62
CA THR A 586 18.63 -3.37 3.09
C THR A 586 19.62 -4.39 3.67
N SER A 587 19.80 -5.56 3.04
CA SER A 587 20.78 -6.56 3.51
C SER A 587 22.24 -6.17 3.26
N LYS A 588 22.50 -5.19 2.37
CA LYS A 588 23.82 -4.63 2.08
C LYS A 588 24.06 -3.27 2.78
N ASN A 589 23.49 -3.09 3.98
CA ASN A 589 23.54 -1.85 4.77
C ASN A 589 23.09 -0.57 4.03
N GLY A 590 22.34 -0.70 2.93
CA GLY A 590 21.83 0.45 2.17
C GLY A 590 22.81 1.13 1.22
N ASP A 591 23.91 0.47 0.81
CA ASP A 591 24.81 1.03 -0.21
C ASP A 591 24.15 1.09 -1.61
N ARG A 592 23.41 2.19 -1.83
CA ARG A 592 22.71 2.52 -3.08
C ARG A 592 23.66 2.61 -4.28
N ALA A 593 24.94 2.95 -4.08
CA ALA A 593 25.91 3.13 -5.17
C ALA A 593 26.24 1.81 -5.88
N SER A 594 26.01 0.66 -5.23
CA SER A 594 26.18 -0.67 -5.81
C SER A 594 24.96 -1.17 -6.60
N HIS A 595 23.80 -0.54 -6.45
CA HIS A 595 22.52 -1.03 -6.97
C HIS A 595 22.24 -0.53 -8.39
N ARG A 596 21.85 -1.44 -9.29
CA ARG A 596 21.58 -1.15 -10.72
C ARG A 596 20.13 -1.39 -11.17
N GLY A 597 19.23 -1.62 -10.21
CA GLY A 597 17.78 -1.77 -10.43
C GLY A 597 17.01 -0.48 -10.14
N LEU A 598 15.77 -0.63 -9.67
CA LEU A 598 14.78 0.46 -9.59
C LEU A 598 15.16 1.62 -8.64
N PHE A 599 15.82 1.32 -7.52
CA PHE A 599 16.09 2.29 -6.44
C PHE A 599 17.31 3.20 -6.65
N SER A 600 18.01 3.09 -7.78
CA SER A 600 19.06 4.03 -8.18
C SER A 600 18.62 5.03 -9.25
N LEU A 601 17.35 4.98 -9.67
CA LEU A 601 16.72 5.95 -10.58
C LEU A 601 15.82 6.94 -9.84
N ASN A 602 15.76 8.17 -10.32
CA ASN A 602 14.72 9.13 -9.99
C ASN A 602 13.78 9.25 -11.20
N PHE A 603 12.55 8.72 -11.08
CA PHE A 603 11.60 8.63 -12.19
C PHE A 603 10.78 9.92 -12.35
N PHE A 604 10.46 10.29 -13.59
CA PHE A 604 9.52 11.39 -13.84
C PHE A 604 8.14 11.14 -13.26
N ARG A 605 7.63 9.91 -13.34
CA ARG A 605 6.31 9.54 -12.83
C ARG A 605 6.32 8.11 -12.25
N VAL A 606 5.70 7.91 -11.09
CA VAL A 606 5.42 6.57 -10.54
C VAL A 606 3.91 6.39 -10.37
N ILE A 607 3.39 5.27 -10.85
CA ILE A 607 2.00 4.86 -10.76
C ILE A 607 1.92 3.55 -9.98
N LEU A 608 1.15 3.54 -8.89
CA LEU A 608 0.79 2.32 -8.16
C LEU A 608 -0.61 1.86 -8.61
N ASP A 609 -0.72 0.68 -9.22
CA ASP A 609 -2.01 0.08 -9.60
C ASP A 609 -2.48 -0.97 -8.59
N GLU A 610 -3.79 -1.01 -8.34
CA GLU A 610 -4.40 -1.77 -7.24
C GLU A 610 -3.68 -1.52 -5.89
N ALA A 611 -3.48 -0.24 -5.57
CA ALA A 611 -2.67 0.23 -4.45
C ALA A 611 -3.15 -0.17 -3.04
N HIS A 612 -4.31 -0.82 -2.92
CA HIS A 612 -4.70 -1.54 -1.71
C HIS A 612 -3.65 -2.61 -1.28
N SER A 613 -2.75 -2.98 -2.20
CA SER A 613 -1.54 -3.79 -1.95
C SER A 613 -0.56 -3.20 -0.92
N ILE A 614 -0.55 -1.87 -0.71
CA ILE A 614 0.35 -1.20 0.27
C ILE A 614 -0.37 -0.70 1.53
N LYS A 615 -1.65 -1.06 1.73
CA LYS A 615 -2.51 -0.52 2.78
C LYS A 615 -1.93 -0.58 4.20
N ASN A 616 -1.20 -1.62 4.54
CA ASN A 616 -0.52 -1.72 5.83
C ASN A 616 0.84 -0.99 5.78
N ARG A 617 0.93 0.15 6.48
CA ARG A 617 2.13 0.99 6.63
C ARG A 617 3.38 0.26 7.15
N GLN A 618 3.20 -0.78 7.98
CA GLN A 618 4.29 -1.59 8.55
C GLN A 618 4.82 -2.64 7.56
N SER A 619 4.04 -2.97 6.52
CA SER A 619 4.42 -4.00 5.55
C SER A 619 5.71 -3.64 4.81
N LYS A 620 6.57 -4.64 4.61
CA LYS A 620 7.83 -4.46 3.85
C LYS A 620 7.56 -3.95 2.42
N THR A 621 6.44 -4.33 1.82
CA THR A 621 5.99 -3.87 0.50
C THR A 621 5.69 -2.37 0.49
N ALA A 622 4.91 -1.88 1.46
CA ALA A 622 4.61 -0.45 1.57
C ALA A 622 5.88 0.37 1.78
N ARG A 623 6.76 -0.09 2.70
CA ARG A 623 8.07 0.53 2.94
C ARG A 623 8.96 0.58 1.70
N ALA A 624 8.98 -0.48 0.89
CA ALA A 624 9.69 -0.51 -0.38
C ALA A 624 9.11 0.49 -1.40
N CYS A 625 7.79 0.66 -1.47
CA CYS A 625 7.15 1.64 -2.35
C CYS A 625 7.40 3.10 -1.93
N TYR A 626 7.47 3.40 -0.63
CA TYR A 626 7.77 4.76 -0.14
C TYR A 626 9.17 5.25 -0.54
N GLU A 627 10.12 4.31 -0.63
CA GLU A 627 11.53 4.57 -0.92
C GLU A 627 11.81 4.85 -2.41
N ILE A 628 10.84 4.63 -3.30
CA ILE A 628 10.96 4.94 -4.72
C ILE A 628 11.06 6.47 -4.90
N THR A 629 12.14 6.91 -5.53
CA THR A 629 12.42 8.31 -5.92
C THR A 629 11.73 8.65 -7.24
N ALA A 630 10.91 9.70 -7.19
CA ALA A 630 10.16 10.20 -8.34
C ALA A 630 9.53 11.56 -8.07
N GLU A 631 9.34 12.34 -9.14
CA GLU A 631 8.68 13.65 -9.17
C GLU A 631 7.16 13.50 -9.04
N HIS A 632 6.49 12.92 -10.05
CA HIS A 632 5.04 12.75 -10.08
C HIS A 632 4.61 11.41 -9.46
N ARG A 633 3.56 11.40 -8.64
CA ARG A 633 3.10 10.22 -7.90
C ARG A 633 1.60 9.99 -8.06
N TRP A 634 1.24 8.84 -8.59
CA TRP A 634 -0.15 8.44 -8.82
C TRP A 634 -0.50 7.15 -8.11
N VAL A 635 -1.71 7.13 -7.56
CA VAL A 635 -2.31 5.98 -6.88
C VAL A 635 -3.61 5.62 -7.59
N LEU A 636 -3.67 4.42 -8.18
CA LEU A 636 -4.85 3.86 -8.81
C LEU A 636 -5.42 2.76 -7.90
N THR A 637 -6.71 2.85 -7.58
CA THR A 637 -7.39 1.85 -6.75
C THR A 637 -8.91 1.91 -6.99
N GLY A 638 -9.62 0.80 -6.86
CA GLY A 638 -11.10 0.80 -6.84
C GLY A 638 -11.67 1.15 -5.46
N THR A 639 -10.89 0.93 -4.41
CA THR A 639 -11.25 1.03 -3.00
C THR A 639 -10.06 1.61 -2.23
N PRO A 640 -9.91 2.95 -2.13
CA PRO A 640 -8.75 3.56 -1.48
C PRO A 640 -8.72 3.35 0.04
N ILE A 641 -9.83 2.96 0.64
CA ILE A 641 -9.94 2.50 2.02
C ILE A 641 -10.62 1.13 1.94
N VAL A 642 -10.10 0.14 2.67
CA VAL A 642 -10.65 -1.22 2.68
C VAL A 642 -11.39 -1.45 4.00
N ASN A 643 -10.67 -1.36 5.12
CA ASN A 643 -11.23 -1.59 6.46
C ASN A 643 -10.79 -0.56 7.50
N ARG A 644 -9.72 0.23 7.30
CA ARG A 644 -9.15 1.11 8.35
C ARG A 644 -8.76 2.47 7.81
N LEU A 645 -8.87 3.54 8.62
CA LEU A 645 -8.36 4.88 8.23
C LEU A 645 -6.84 4.86 7.96
N GLU A 646 -6.10 3.95 8.59
CA GLU A 646 -4.66 3.75 8.30
C GLU A 646 -4.38 3.29 6.87
N ASP A 647 -5.33 2.62 6.19
CA ASP A 647 -5.20 2.24 4.79
C ASP A 647 -4.92 3.51 3.95
N LEU A 648 -5.59 4.62 4.27
CA LEU A 648 -5.45 5.91 3.60
C LEU A 648 -4.11 6.59 3.93
N PHE A 649 -3.67 6.54 5.19
CA PHE A 649 -2.35 7.05 5.58
C PHE A 649 -1.23 6.44 4.71
N SER A 650 -1.32 5.15 4.37
CA SER A 650 -0.33 4.52 3.50
C SER A 650 -0.22 5.19 2.12
N LEU A 651 -1.35 5.62 1.54
CA LEU A 651 -1.43 6.25 0.23
C LEU A 651 -0.93 7.69 0.29
N VAL A 652 -1.35 8.43 1.32
CA VAL A 652 -0.94 9.81 1.60
C VAL A 652 0.57 9.89 1.86
N ARG A 653 1.14 8.94 2.61
CA ARG A 653 2.59 8.82 2.81
C ARG A 653 3.34 8.51 1.52
N PHE A 654 2.82 7.62 0.66
CA PHE A 654 3.43 7.36 -0.64
C PHE A 654 3.46 8.60 -1.54
N LEU A 655 2.34 9.34 -1.59
CA LEU A 655 2.18 10.61 -2.32
C LEU A 655 3.01 11.77 -1.74
N ARG A 656 3.60 11.60 -0.54
CA ARG A 656 4.37 12.63 0.18
C ARG A 656 3.59 13.92 0.44
N VAL A 657 2.28 13.85 0.64
CA VAL A 657 1.46 15.05 0.91
C VAL A 657 1.81 15.60 2.29
N GLU A 658 2.44 16.77 2.35
CA GLU A 658 2.73 17.44 3.61
C GLU A 658 1.49 18.20 4.11
N PRO A 659 1.20 18.23 5.42
CA PRO A 659 1.88 17.55 6.53
C PRO A 659 1.48 16.07 6.76
N TRP A 660 0.51 15.57 6.02
CA TRP A 660 -0.21 14.33 6.29
C TRP A 660 0.59 13.04 6.07
N ASN A 661 1.77 13.15 5.44
CA ASN A 661 2.76 12.08 5.29
C ASN A 661 3.36 11.60 6.64
N ASN A 662 3.26 12.43 7.70
CA ASN A 662 3.78 12.16 9.03
C ASN A 662 2.73 11.45 9.90
N PHE A 663 3.08 10.28 10.44
CA PHE A 663 2.15 9.48 11.23
C PHE A 663 1.75 10.12 12.56
N SER A 664 2.64 10.88 13.22
CA SER A 664 2.31 11.55 14.49
C SER A 664 1.24 12.63 14.30
N PHE A 665 1.30 13.34 13.17
CA PHE A 665 0.29 14.32 12.79
C PHE A 665 -1.03 13.63 12.40
N TRP A 666 -0.96 12.59 11.54
CA TRP A 666 -2.13 11.76 11.20
C TRP A 666 -2.82 11.19 12.45
N ARG A 667 -2.03 10.63 13.39
CA ARG A 667 -2.55 10.06 14.63
C ARG A 667 -3.25 11.11 15.48
N THR A 668 -2.66 12.29 15.64
CA THR A 668 -3.19 13.35 16.52
C THR A 668 -4.45 14.01 15.96
N PHE A 669 -4.54 14.23 14.65
CA PHE A 669 -5.67 14.94 14.04
C PHE A 669 -6.76 14.05 13.43
N ILE A 670 -6.46 12.78 13.14
CA ILE A 670 -7.39 11.86 12.49
C ILE A 670 -7.64 10.64 13.39
N THR A 671 -6.60 9.86 13.74
CA THR A 671 -6.79 8.60 14.49
C THR A 671 -7.38 8.81 15.88
N VAL A 672 -6.78 9.66 16.72
CA VAL A 672 -7.20 9.87 18.11
C VAL A 672 -8.60 10.50 18.21
N PRO A 673 -8.96 11.54 17.44
CA PRO A 673 -10.33 12.07 17.45
C PRO A 673 -11.37 11.05 16.96
N PHE A 674 -10.99 10.16 16.03
CA PHE A 674 -11.84 9.08 15.54
C PHE A 674 -12.05 7.98 16.62
N GLU A 675 -10.98 7.50 17.25
CA GLU A 675 -11.03 6.55 18.37
C GLU A 675 -11.81 7.10 19.58
N SER A 676 -11.68 8.41 19.83
CA SER A 676 -12.42 9.15 20.89
C SER A 676 -13.90 9.37 20.59
N LYS A 677 -14.45 8.68 19.58
CA LYS A 677 -15.84 8.77 19.09
C LYS A 677 -16.28 10.16 18.62
N ASN A 678 -15.35 11.08 18.34
CA ASN A 678 -15.64 12.43 17.82
C ASN A 678 -15.62 12.44 16.29
N TYR A 679 -16.43 11.55 15.70
CA TYR A 679 -16.37 11.18 14.29
C TYR A 679 -16.56 12.36 13.33
N LEU A 680 -17.46 13.29 13.64
CA LEU A 680 -17.78 14.42 12.75
C LEU A 680 -16.56 15.32 12.51
N LYS A 681 -15.82 15.68 13.58
CA LYS A 681 -14.60 16.49 13.46
C LYS A 681 -13.50 15.75 12.67
N ALA A 682 -13.30 14.46 12.95
CA ALA A 682 -12.30 13.66 12.25
C ALA A 682 -12.61 13.51 10.76
N LEU A 683 -13.88 13.28 10.41
CA LEU A 683 -14.35 13.16 9.03
C LEU A 683 -14.21 14.48 8.25
N ASP A 684 -14.54 15.63 8.85
CA ASP A 684 -14.37 16.94 8.20
C ASP A 684 -12.89 17.24 7.88
N VAL A 685 -11.96 16.88 8.78
CA VAL A 685 -10.52 16.98 8.52
C VAL A 685 -10.11 16.05 7.38
N VAL A 686 -10.47 14.77 7.44
CA VAL A 686 -10.14 13.80 6.37
C VAL A 686 -10.71 14.23 5.01
N GLN A 687 -11.94 14.76 4.97
CA GLN A 687 -12.56 15.26 3.75
C GLN A 687 -11.80 16.45 3.17
N THR A 688 -11.41 17.42 4.01
CA THR A 688 -10.61 18.59 3.59
C THR A 688 -9.24 18.18 3.03
N VAL A 689 -8.66 17.08 3.53
CA VAL A 689 -7.42 16.51 3.01
C VAL A 689 -7.64 15.75 1.70
N LEU A 690 -8.74 14.99 1.59
CA LEU A 690 -9.01 14.15 0.42
C LEU A 690 -9.56 14.91 -0.79
N GLU A 691 -10.36 15.95 -0.58
CA GLU A 691 -10.99 16.74 -1.63
C GLU A 691 -10.00 17.21 -2.72
N PRO A 692 -8.82 17.80 -2.39
CA PRO A 692 -7.84 18.14 -3.42
C PRO A 692 -7.06 16.92 -3.94
N LEU A 693 -7.04 15.77 -3.28
CA LEU A 693 -6.18 14.63 -3.62
C LEU A 693 -6.87 13.53 -4.44
N VAL A 694 -8.18 13.35 -4.26
CA VAL A 694 -8.93 12.18 -4.73
C VAL A 694 -9.93 12.57 -5.81
N MET A 695 -9.90 11.86 -6.93
CA MET A 695 -11.03 11.79 -7.86
C MET A 695 -11.69 10.41 -7.74
N ARG A 696 -12.96 10.35 -7.33
CA ARG A 696 -13.74 9.10 -7.18
C ARG A 696 -15.06 9.15 -7.95
N ARG A 697 -15.30 8.16 -8.81
CA ARG A 697 -16.59 7.94 -9.47
C ARG A 697 -17.07 6.49 -9.36
N THR A 698 -18.37 6.28 -9.42
CA THR A 698 -19.02 4.96 -9.43
C THR A 698 -19.83 4.73 -10.70
N LYS A 699 -20.13 3.46 -11.02
CA LYS A 699 -20.97 3.08 -12.17
C LYS A 699 -22.40 3.64 -12.05
N ASP A 700 -22.89 3.76 -10.83
CA ASP A 700 -24.25 4.22 -10.51
C ASP A 700 -24.43 5.75 -10.55
N MET A 701 -23.33 6.51 -10.70
CA MET A 701 -23.42 7.96 -10.88
C MET A 701 -24.16 8.30 -12.18
N ARG A 702 -25.02 9.31 -12.08
CA ARG A 702 -25.77 9.87 -13.20
C ARG A 702 -25.31 11.29 -13.47
N THR A 703 -25.32 11.69 -14.73
CA THR A 703 -25.08 13.08 -15.14
C THR A 703 -26.20 13.99 -14.60
N PRO A 704 -26.01 15.32 -14.54
CA PRO A 704 -27.08 16.26 -14.19
C PRO A 704 -28.33 16.14 -15.09
N GLN A 705 -28.17 15.58 -16.29
CA GLN A 705 -29.23 15.31 -17.27
C GLN A 705 -29.98 13.98 -17.00
N GLY A 706 -29.53 13.19 -16.01
CA GLY A 706 -30.18 11.95 -15.56
C GLY A 706 -29.67 10.66 -16.23
N GLU A 707 -28.76 10.76 -17.19
CA GLU A 707 -28.17 9.61 -17.90
C GLU A 707 -27.11 8.89 -17.04
N PRO A 708 -26.99 7.55 -17.10
CA PRO A 708 -25.93 6.83 -16.39
C PRO A 708 -24.55 7.15 -16.99
N LEU A 709 -23.53 7.35 -16.15
CA LEU A 709 -22.16 7.68 -16.57
C LEU A 709 -21.57 6.68 -17.58
N VAL A 710 -21.99 5.42 -17.47
CA VAL A 710 -21.70 4.35 -18.41
C VAL A 710 -22.99 3.56 -18.67
N PRO A 711 -23.46 3.44 -19.92
CA PRO A 711 -24.53 2.50 -20.25
C PRO A 711 -23.97 1.07 -20.16
N LEU A 712 -24.27 0.38 -19.06
CA LEU A 712 -24.00 -1.04 -18.89
C LEU A 712 -25.31 -1.83 -19.05
N PRO A 713 -25.29 -3.01 -19.69
CA PRO A 713 -26.44 -3.90 -19.72
C PRO A 713 -26.79 -4.37 -18.31
N GLN A 714 -28.01 -4.87 -18.10
CA GLN A 714 -28.46 -5.29 -16.76
C GLN A 714 -27.64 -6.50 -16.26
N LYS A 715 -27.49 -6.58 -14.93
CA LYS A 715 -26.97 -7.75 -14.22
C LYS A 715 -28.05 -8.36 -13.35
N THR A 716 -28.28 -9.65 -13.51
CA THR A 716 -29.31 -10.40 -12.77
C THR A 716 -28.62 -11.48 -11.95
N ILE A 717 -28.86 -11.50 -10.64
CA ILE A 717 -28.30 -12.51 -9.72
C ILE A 717 -29.44 -13.41 -9.26
N GLU A 718 -29.34 -14.69 -9.58
CA GLU A 718 -30.30 -15.74 -9.23
C GLU A 718 -29.66 -16.69 -8.21
N ILE A 719 -30.41 -17.08 -7.19
CA ILE A 719 -29.99 -18.07 -6.20
C ILE A 719 -30.64 -19.39 -6.61
N VAL A 720 -29.81 -20.40 -6.88
CA VAL A 720 -30.25 -21.73 -7.27
C VAL A 720 -30.05 -22.66 -6.07
N ASP A 721 -31.17 -23.07 -5.50
CA ASP A 721 -31.21 -23.98 -4.37
C ASP A 721 -30.93 -25.42 -4.80
N ILE A 722 -29.87 -26.00 -4.27
CA ILE A 722 -29.42 -27.36 -4.58
C ILE A 722 -29.82 -28.31 -3.45
N GLU A 723 -30.48 -29.40 -3.80
CA GLU A 723 -30.85 -30.48 -2.88
C GLU A 723 -29.76 -31.56 -2.94
N LEU A 724 -29.09 -31.81 -1.80
CA LEU A 724 -28.09 -32.87 -1.68
C LEU A 724 -28.76 -34.24 -1.77
N SER A 725 -28.12 -35.20 -2.44
CA SER A 725 -28.57 -36.60 -2.47
C SER A 725 -28.56 -37.22 -1.08
N GLU A 726 -29.32 -38.31 -0.86
CA GLU A 726 -29.41 -38.98 0.45
C GLU A 726 -28.03 -39.38 1.00
N ALA A 727 -27.14 -39.88 0.14
CA ALA A 727 -25.77 -40.25 0.50
C ALA A 727 -24.91 -39.03 0.89
N GLU A 728 -24.99 -37.93 0.13
CA GLU A 728 -24.31 -36.68 0.47
C GLU A 728 -24.84 -36.08 1.77
N ARG A 729 -26.17 -36.12 1.97
CA ARG A 729 -26.85 -35.62 3.17
C ARG A 729 -26.41 -36.41 4.41
N ALA A 730 -26.37 -37.74 4.35
CA ALA A 730 -25.86 -38.56 5.45
C ALA A 730 -24.41 -38.24 5.82
N VAL A 731 -23.54 -38.00 4.83
CA VAL A 731 -22.14 -37.57 5.07
C VAL A 731 -22.09 -36.16 5.68
N TYR A 732 -22.89 -35.23 5.16
CA TYR A 732 -23.00 -33.86 5.68
C TYR A 732 -23.48 -33.84 7.14
N ASP A 733 -24.57 -34.55 7.45
CA ASP A 733 -25.18 -34.60 8.78
C ASP A 733 -24.26 -35.25 9.82
N TYR A 734 -23.47 -36.25 9.43
CA TYR A 734 -22.43 -36.83 10.28
C TYR A 734 -21.32 -35.81 10.62
N VAL A 735 -20.82 -35.08 9.62
CA VAL A 735 -19.80 -34.03 9.83
C VAL A 735 -20.37 -32.85 10.63
N TYR A 736 -21.62 -32.47 10.39
CA TYR A 736 -22.33 -31.40 11.10
C TYR A 736 -22.57 -31.78 12.56
N SER A 737 -23.08 -32.99 12.84
CA SER A 737 -23.27 -33.50 14.20
C SER A 737 -21.96 -33.51 14.99
N ARG A 738 -20.86 -33.90 14.35
CA ARG A 738 -19.52 -33.85 14.94
C ARG A 738 -19.04 -32.43 15.22
N ALA A 739 -19.21 -31.50 14.27
CA ALA A 739 -18.85 -30.09 14.43
C ALA A 739 -19.65 -29.43 15.57
N LYS A 740 -20.97 -29.65 15.59
CA LYS A 740 -21.89 -29.15 16.62
C LYS A 740 -21.53 -29.65 18.02
N ARG A 741 -21.20 -30.94 18.16
CA ARG A 741 -20.73 -31.52 19.44
C ARG A 741 -19.45 -30.84 19.92
N THR A 742 -18.41 -30.77 19.07
CA THR A 742 -17.15 -30.10 19.43
C THR A 742 -17.33 -28.60 19.71
N PHE A 743 -18.26 -27.93 19.02
CA PHE A 743 -18.60 -26.54 19.32
C PHE A 743 -19.22 -26.40 20.72
N ASN A 744 -20.24 -27.21 21.04
CA ASN A 744 -20.89 -27.20 22.35
C ASN A 744 -19.89 -27.49 23.49
N GLU A 745 -19.04 -28.52 23.34
CA GLU A 745 -17.94 -28.82 24.29
C GLU A 745 -17.02 -27.59 24.52
N ASN A 746 -16.72 -26.83 23.46
CA ASN A 746 -15.87 -25.64 23.56
C ASN A 746 -16.61 -24.41 24.12
N VAL A 747 -17.93 -24.32 23.95
CA VAL A 747 -18.80 -23.31 24.57
C VAL A 747 -18.91 -23.56 26.06
N GLU A 748 -19.23 -24.79 26.48
CA GLU A 748 -19.29 -25.21 27.89
C GLU A 748 -17.96 -25.00 28.61
N ALA A 749 -16.84 -25.32 27.94
CA ALA A 749 -15.50 -25.08 28.47
C ALA A 749 -15.04 -23.60 28.40
N GLY A 750 -15.83 -22.69 27.82
CA GLY A 750 -15.44 -21.28 27.63
C GLY A 750 -14.22 -21.06 26.70
N THR A 751 -13.82 -22.08 25.92
CA THR A 751 -12.58 -22.06 25.10
C THR A 751 -12.80 -21.71 23.63
N VAL A 752 -14.03 -21.37 23.21
CA VAL A 752 -14.41 -21.02 21.82
C VAL A 752 -13.39 -20.12 21.12
N MET A 753 -13.02 -18.99 21.74
CA MET A 753 -12.07 -18.03 21.15
C MET A 753 -10.63 -18.57 21.11
N LYS A 754 -10.22 -19.38 22.08
CA LYS A 754 -8.88 -20.01 22.10
C LYS A 754 -8.73 -21.11 21.04
N LYS A 755 -9.83 -21.72 20.60
CA LYS A 755 -9.88 -22.79 19.58
C LYS A 755 -10.52 -22.33 18.25
N TYR A 756 -10.59 -21.03 18.00
CA TYR A 756 -11.23 -20.44 16.82
C TYR A 756 -10.79 -21.10 15.50
N THR A 757 -9.48 -21.33 15.31
CA THR A 757 -8.92 -22.01 14.13
C THR A 757 -9.47 -23.43 13.91
N SER A 758 -9.74 -24.18 14.99
CA SER A 758 -10.33 -25.52 14.92
C SER A 758 -11.78 -25.48 14.43
N ILE A 759 -12.55 -24.49 14.91
CA ILE A 759 -13.94 -24.29 14.50
C ILE A 759 -14.03 -23.90 13.02
N PHE A 760 -13.15 -23.01 12.54
CA PHE A 760 -13.07 -22.67 11.12
C PHE A 760 -12.66 -23.85 10.24
N ALA A 761 -11.79 -24.74 10.72
CA ALA A 761 -11.47 -25.99 10.02
C ALA A 761 -12.67 -26.96 9.94
N GLN A 762 -13.57 -26.96 10.94
CA GLN A 762 -14.81 -27.74 10.89
C GLN A 762 -15.83 -27.12 9.92
N ILE A 763 -16.05 -25.81 9.97
CA ILE A 763 -16.91 -25.08 9.02
C ILE A 763 -16.39 -25.23 7.58
N LEU A 764 -15.07 -25.23 7.38
CA LEU A 764 -14.46 -25.47 6.07
C LEU A 764 -14.82 -26.86 5.52
N ARG A 765 -14.80 -27.91 6.36
CA ARG A 765 -15.21 -29.27 5.97
C ARG A 765 -16.70 -29.39 5.66
N LEU A 766 -17.55 -28.65 6.36
CA LEU A 766 -18.98 -28.55 6.03
C LEU A 766 -19.22 -27.91 4.66
N ARG A 767 -18.45 -26.86 4.32
CA ARG A 767 -18.50 -26.23 2.98
C ARG A 767 -17.95 -27.18 1.90
N GLN A 768 -16.90 -27.94 2.20
CA GLN A 768 -16.34 -28.95 1.30
C GLN A 768 -17.34 -30.09 1.02
N THR A 769 -18.06 -30.58 2.02
CA THR A 769 -19.12 -31.61 1.83
C THR A 769 -20.29 -31.11 0.99
N CYS A 770 -20.66 -29.82 1.07
CA CYS A 770 -21.65 -29.21 0.17
C CYS A 770 -21.17 -29.08 -1.28
N CYS A 771 -19.85 -29.11 -1.52
CA CYS A 771 -19.26 -29.12 -2.86
C CYS A 771 -19.14 -30.54 -3.41
N HIS A 772 -18.45 -31.43 -2.69
CA HIS A 772 -18.24 -32.83 -3.08
C HIS A 772 -17.72 -33.69 -1.90
N PRO A 773 -18.28 -34.87 -1.59
CA PRO A 773 -17.83 -35.71 -0.47
C PRO A 773 -16.35 -36.08 -0.48
N THR A 774 -15.74 -36.34 -1.65
CA THR A 774 -14.31 -36.66 -1.77
C THR A 774 -13.39 -35.57 -1.20
N LEU A 775 -13.81 -34.30 -1.16
CA LEU A 775 -12.99 -33.18 -0.66
C LEU A 775 -12.67 -33.25 0.85
N ILE A 776 -13.38 -34.09 1.62
CA ILE A 776 -13.07 -34.35 3.03
C ILE A 776 -12.30 -35.66 3.29
N ARG A 777 -12.14 -36.52 2.27
CA ARG A 777 -11.31 -37.73 2.40
C ARG A 777 -9.84 -37.35 2.43
N LYS A 778 -9.01 -38.16 3.12
CA LYS A 778 -7.55 -37.98 3.08
C LYS A 778 -7.04 -38.37 1.70
N ARG A 779 -6.22 -37.50 1.09
CA ARG A 779 -5.73 -37.66 -0.28
C ARG A 779 -4.89 -38.93 -0.50
N GLU A 780 -4.19 -39.40 0.54
CA GLU A 780 -3.40 -40.64 0.52
C GLU A 780 -4.31 -41.88 0.33
N PHE A 781 -5.28 -42.08 1.23
CA PHE A 781 -6.20 -43.22 1.18
C PHE A 781 -7.05 -43.27 -0.09
N VAL A 782 -7.40 -42.13 -0.68
CA VAL A 782 -8.16 -42.09 -1.95
C VAL A 782 -7.27 -42.48 -3.14
N ALA A 783 -6.00 -42.07 -3.15
CA ALA A 783 -5.07 -42.47 -4.20
C ALA A 783 -4.80 -43.98 -4.16
N ASP A 784 -4.60 -44.55 -2.96
CA ASP A 784 -4.40 -45.99 -2.78
C ASP A 784 -5.66 -46.80 -3.19
N GLU A 785 -6.87 -46.30 -2.90
CA GLU A 785 -8.15 -46.91 -3.33
C GLU A 785 -8.37 -46.78 -4.86
N GLU A 786 -8.11 -45.61 -5.45
CA GLU A 786 -8.24 -45.36 -6.90
C GLU A 786 -7.20 -46.15 -7.71
N GLU A 787 -5.96 -46.28 -7.23
CA GLU A 787 -4.91 -47.09 -7.85
C GLU A 787 -5.20 -48.60 -7.73
N ALA A 788 -5.73 -49.05 -6.59
CA ALA A 788 -6.18 -50.44 -6.42
C ALA A 788 -7.42 -50.77 -7.28
N ALA A 789 -8.38 -49.85 -7.42
CA ALA A 789 -9.54 -50.00 -8.29
C ALA A 789 -9.11 -50.06 -9.76
N ALA A 790 -8.32 -49.08 -10.22
CA ALA A 790 -7.81 -49.05 -11.59
C ALA A 790 -6.95 -50.29 -11.93
N ALA A 791 -6.20 -50.84 -10.97
CA ALA A 791 -5.47 -52.10 -11.14
C ALA A 791 -6.42 -53.32 -11.24
N ALA A 792 -7.51 -53.36 -10.47
CA ALA A 792 -8.52 -54.41 -10.57
C ALA A 792 -9.30 -54.34 -11.90
N ASP A 793 -9.69 -53.15 -12.32
CA ASP A 793 -10.36 -52.88 -13.61
C ASP A 793 -9.46 -53.26 -14.81
N ALA A 794 -8.17 -52.94 -14.75
CA ALA A 794 -7.20 -53.35 -15.77
C ALA A 794 -7.01 -54.88 -15.86
N VAL A 795 -7.18 -55.61 -14.75
CA VAL A 795 -7.15 -57.09 -14.72
C VAL A 795 -8.47 -57.70 -15.21
N ALA A 796 -9.61 -57.06 -14.93
CA ALA A 796 -10.93 -57.53 -15.36
C ALA A 796 -11.28 -57.14 -16.81
N GLY A 797 -10.58 -56.17 -17.41
CA GLY A 797 -10.79 -55.71 -18.79
C GLY A 797 -11.99 -54.77 -19.00
N PHE A 798 -12.63 -54.36 -17.91
CA PHE A 798 -13.72 -53.38 -17.90
C PHE A 798 -13.19 -52.00 -17.51
N ALA A 799 -13.63 -50.95 -18.20
CA ALA A 799 -13.36 -49.56 -17.81
C ALA A 799 -14.65 -48.91 -17.30
N ASP A 800 -14.54 -47.86 -16.49
CA ASP A 800 -15.71 -47.17 -15.90
C ASP A 800 -16.63 -46.49 -16.92
N ASP A 801 -16.11 -46.15 -18.10
CA ASP A 801 -16.84 -45.55 -19.22
C ASP A 801 -16.41 -46.27 -20.51
N MET A 802 -17.25 -47.16 -21.03
CA MET A 802 -16.97 -47.95 -22.23
C MET A 802 -17.86 -47.50 -23.39
N ASP A 803 -17.24 -47.21 -24.52
CA ASP A 803 -17.97 -46.87 -25.75
C ASP A 803 -18.64 -48.13 -26.32
N LEU A 804 -19.96 -48.11 -26.50
CA LEU A 804 -20.72 -49.28 -26.97
C LEU A 804 -20.21 -49.75 -28.34
N GLN A 805 -19.80 -48.80 -29.19
CA GLN A 805 -19.36 -49.12 -30.55
C GLN A 805 -17.98 -49.80 -30.58
N SER A 806 -17.01 -49.34 -29.78
CA SER A 806 -15.69 -50.01 -29.70
C SER A 806 -15.77 -51.37 -29.00
N LEU A 807 -16.72 -51.52 -28.06
CA LEU A 807 -17.08 -52.80 -27.45
C LEU A 807 -17.64 -53.80 -28.48
N VAL A 808 -18.60 -53.37 -29.31
CA VAL A 808 -19.15 -54.19 -30.40
C VAL A 808 -18.03 -54.59 -31.36
N GLU A 809 -17.20 -53.64 -31.79
CA GLU A 809 -16.06 -53.91 -32.68
C GLU A 809 -15.12 -54.96 -32.08
N ARG A 810 -14.70 -54.80 -30.81
CA ARG A 810 -13.84 -55.75 -30.11
C ARG A 810 -14.44 -57.15 -30.00
N PHE A 811 -15.67 -57.27 -29.50
CA PHE A 811 -16.35 -58.57 -29.37
C PHE A 811 -16.66 -59.22 -30.73
N THR A 812 -16.72 -58.46 -31.83
CA THR A 812 -16.82 -59.02 -33.18
C THR A 812 -15.47 -59.38 -33.82
N ALA A 813 -14.37 -58.73 -33.42
CA ALA A 813 -13.02 -59.03 -33.91
C ALA A 813 -12.41 -60.28 -33.24
N GLU A 814 -12.78 -60.57 -32.00
CA GLU A 814 -12.34 -61.77 -31.26
C GLU A 814 -13.09 -63.07 -31.68
N LEU A 815 -13.87 -63.05 -32.77
CA LEU A 815 -14.74 -64.18 -33.18
C LEU A 815 -14.04 -65.33 -33.92
N ASP A 816 -12.78 -65.19 -34.32
CA ASP A 816 -12.09 -66.21 -35.14
C ASP A 816 -11.53 -67.39 -34.30
N GLU A 817 -11.26 -67.23 -32.99
CA GLU A 817 -10.85 -68.33 -32.11
C GLU A 817 -11.52 -68.28 -30.72
N ALA A 818 -12.57 -69.10 -30.56
CA ALA A 818 -13.24 -69.55 -29.32
C ALA A 818 -14.49 -68.79 -28.76
N ALA A 819 -15.35 -69.61 -28.12
CA ALA A 819 -16.50 -69.30 -27.26
C ALA A 819 -17.83 -68.76 -27.88
N GLU A 820 -18.94 -69.47 -27.59
CA GLU A 820 -20.31 -69.02 -27.92
C GLU A 820 -20.76 -67.78 -27.12
N SER A 821 -20.14 -67.53 -25.96
CA SER A 821 -20.43 -66.36 -25.11
C SER A 821 -20.23 -65.03 -25.83
N ASN A 822 -19.21 -64.94 -26.69
CA ASN A 822 -18.85 -63.70 -27.38
C ASN A 822 -19.83 -63.36 -28.51
N LYS A 823 -20.51 -64.38 -29.06
CA LYS A 823 -21.60 -64.18 -30.03
C LYS A 823 -22.86 -63.65 -29.36
N PHE A 824 -23.15 -64.10 -28.14
CA PHE A 824 -24.27 -63.59 -27.34
C PHE A 824 -24.04 -62.12 -26.94
N SER A 825 -22.88 -61.78 -26.36
CA SER A 825 -22.58 -60.40 -25.97
C SER A 825 -22.58 -59.43 -27.16
N ALA A 826 -21.98 -59.81 -28.29
CA ALA A 826 -21.99 -58.99 -29.51
C ALA A 826 -23.41 -58.74 -30.07
N ASN A 827 -24.31 -59.72 -29.96
CA ASN A 827 -25.71 -59.55 -30.39
C ASN A 827 -26.50 -58.65 -29.43
N VAL A 828 -26.36 -58.84 -28.11
CA VAL A 828 -27.04 -58.00 -27.11
C VAL A 828 -26.57 -56.54 -27.18
N LEU A 829 -25.26 -56.30 -27.35
CA LEU A 829 -24.72 -54.95 -27.55
C LEU A 829 -25.25 -54.28 -28.83
N LYS A 830 -25.43 -55.04 -29.92
CA LYS A 830 -26.07 -54.55 -31.15
C LYS A 830 -27.56 -54.28 -30.97
N GLN A 831 -28.27 -55.08 -30.17
CA GLN A 831 -29.69 -54.89 -29.84
C GLN A 831 -29.89 -53.56 -29.09
N ILE A 832 -29.04 -53.29 -28.09
CA ILE A 832 -28.97 -52.01 -27.37
C ILE A 832 -28.67 -50.85 -28.34
N GLN A 833 -27.79 -51.05 -29.34
CA GLN A 833 -27.47 -50.05 -30.36
C GLN A 833 -28.63 -49.77 -31.33
N SER A 834 -29.49 -50.76 -31.62
CA SER A 834 -30.60 -50.66 -32.58
C SER A 834 -31.91 -50.11 -32.01
N GLU A 835 -31.93 -49.74 -30.72
CA GLU A 835 -33.10 -49.18 -30.01
C GLU A 835 -34.38 -50.04 -30.07
N THR A 836 -34.26 -51.36 -30.25
CA THR A 836 -35.40 -52.28 -30.11
C THR A 836 -35.93 -52.20 -28.68
N THR A 837 -37.24 -51.96 -28.53
CA THR A 837 -37.88 -51.85 -27.22
C THR A 837 -38.02 -53.24 -26.61
N ASP A 838 -37.22 -53.50 -25.57
CA ASP A 838 -37.29 -54.73 -24.78
C ASP A 838 -38.06 -54.46 -23.47
N GLU A 839 -38.96 -55.39 -23.09
CA GLU A 839 -39.61 -55.40 -21.79
C GLU A 839 -38.61 -55.70 -20.67
N CYS A 840 -38.74 -55.03 -19.51
CA CYS A 840 -37.92 -55.38 -18.34
C CYS A 840 -38.26 -56.79 -17.81
N PRO A 841 -37.28 -57.72 -17.67
CA PRO A 841 -37.55 -59.09 -17.18
C PRO A 841 -37.92 -59.17 -15.69
N ILE A 842 -38.00 -58.03 -14.99
CA ILE A 842 -38.33 -57.93 -13.55
C ILE A 842 -39.65 -57.19 -13.33
N CYS A 843 -39.89 -56.04 -13.99
CA CYS A 843 -41.12 -55.25 -13.84
C CYS A 843 -42.06 -55.27 -15.07
N TYR A 844 -41.69 -55.91 -16.18
CA TYR A 844 -42.46 -55.97 -17.44
C TYR A 844 -42.82 -54.59 -18.02
N GLU A 845 -41.97 -53.59 -17.76
CA GLU A 845 -42.14 -52.21 -18.22
C GLU A 845 -41.44 -52.03 -19.58
N GLU A 846 -42.14 -51.44 -20.55
CA GLU A 846 -41.64 -51.14 -21.90
C GLU A 846 -41.86 -49.64 -22.22
N PRO A 847 -40.81 -48.90 -22.63
CA PRO A 847 -39.39 -49.27 -22.62
C PRO A 847 -38.82 -49.29 -21.20
N MET A 848 -37.71 -50.01 -20.99
CA MET A 848 -37.00 -50.05 -19.70
C MET A 848 -36.61 -48.64 -19.19
N ILE A 849 -36.98 -48.30 -17.96
CA ILE A 849 -36.54 -47.09 -17.26
C ILE A 849 -35.08 -47.26 -16.79
N ASP A 850 -34.21 -46.33 -17.20
CA ASP A 850 -32.77 -46.35 -16.92
C ASP A 850 -32.15 -47.73 -17.23
N GLN A 851 -32.12 -48.10 -18.52
CA GLN A 851 -31.62 -49.38 -19.00
C GLN A 851 -30.20 -49.65 -18.45
N THR A 852 -30.06 -50.73 -17.70
CA THR A 852 -28.81 -51.12 -17.04
C THR A 852 -28.50 -52.58 -17.32
N VAL A 853 -27.25 -52.85 -17.69
CA VAL A 853 -26.73 -54.18 -18.00
C VAL A 853 -25.81 -54.67 -16.89
N THR A 854 -25.78 -55.97 -16.69
CA THR A 854 -24.87 -56.67 -15.77
C THR A 854 -23.58 -57.08 -16.48
N GLY A 855 -22.56 -57.53 -15.74
CA GLY A 855 -21.35 -58.12 -16.32
C GLY A 855 -21.58 -59.39 -17.17
N CYS A 856 -22.77 -60.00 -17.05
CA CYS A 856 -23.25 -61.07 -17.94
C CYS A 856 -24.16 -60.56 -19.09
N TRP A 857 -24.12 -59.26 -19.36
CA TRP A 857 -24.82 -58.51 -20.41
C TRP A 857 -26.36 -58.52 -20.40
N HIS A 858 -27.00 -59.07 -19.36
CA HIS A 858 -28.46 -59.02 -19.25
C HIS A 858 -28.96 -57.65 -18.77
N SER A 859 -29.97 -57.13 -19.46
CA SER A 859 -30.58 -55.81 -19.24
C SER A 859 -31.83 -55.85 -18.35
N ALA A 860 -32.00 -54.82 -17.52
CA ALA A 860 -33.25 -54.52 -16.81
C ALA A 860 -33.30 -53.02 -16.44
N CYS A 861 -34.38 -52.58 -15.78
CA CYS A 861 -34.46 -51.23 -15.22
C CYS A 861 -33.49 -51.09 -14.02
N LYS A 862 -32.79 -49.94 -13.92
CA LYS A 862 -31.81 -49.65 -12.84
C LYS A 862 -32.33 -49.93 -11.44
N LYS A 863 -33.54 -49.45 -11.15
CA LYS A 863 -34.20 -49.68 -9.87
C LYS A 863 -34.46 -51.17 -9.61
N CYS A 864 -34.87 -51.93 -10.63
CA CYS A 864 -35.12 -53.36 -10.50
C CYS A 864 -33.85 -54.15 -10.16
N TRP A 865 -32.70 -53.84 -10.78
CA TRP A 865 -31.43 -54.46 -10.40
C TRP A 865 -31.02 -54.11 -8.97
N LEU A 866 -31.10 -52.83 -8.58
CA LEU A 866 -30.71 -52.37 -7.24
C LEU A 866 -31.61 -52.98 -6.15
N ASP A 867 -32.93 -52.97 -6.34
CA ASP A 867 -33.89 -53.54 -5.38
C ASP A 867 -33.74 -55.06 -5.28
N TYR A 868 -33.50 -55.76 -6.39
CA TYR A 868 -33.24 -57.21 -6.42
C TYR A 868 -31.95 -57.58 -5.69
N ILE A 869 -30.83 -56.91 -6.00
CA ILE A 869 -29.54 -57.15 -5.35
C ILE A 869 -29.61 -56.86 -3.85
N LYS A 870 -30.28 -55.76 -3.47
CA LYS A 870 -30.50 -55.41 -2.06
C LYS A 870 -31.30 -56.49 -1.32
N HIS A 871 -32.42 -56.94 -1.90
CA HIS A 871 -33.27 -57.97 -1.32
C HIS A 871 -32.55 -59.33 -1.14
N GLU A 872 -31.70 -59.74 -2.08
CA GLU A 872 -30.87 -60.94 -1.93
C GLU A 872 -29.74 -60.76 -0.91
N SER A 873 -29.14 -59.56 -0.85
CA SER A 873 -28.10 -59.20 0.13
C SER A 873 -28.65 -59.16 1.56
N ASP A 874 -29.84 -58.61 1.76
CA ASP A 874 -30.55 -58.60 3.06
C ASP A 874 -30.84 -60.04 3.55
N LYS A 875 -31.09 -60.97 2.63
CA LYS A 875 -31.21 -62.42 2.89
C LYS A 875 -29.88 -63.16 3.07
N HIS A 876 -28.76 -62.46 3.01
CA HIS A 876 -27.41 -63.02 3.08
C HIS A 876 -27.11 -64.05 1.97
N GLN A 877 -27.74 -63.90 0.79
CA GLN A 877 -27.48 -64.72 -0.39
C GLN A 877 -26.64 -63.94 -1.40
N VAL A 878 -25.81 -64.64 -2.18
CA VAL A 878 -25.04 -64.00 -3.25
C VAL A 878 -25.98 -63.75 -4.44
N PRO A 879 -26.18 -62.48 -4.86
CA PRO A 879 -27.13 -62.16 -5.92
C PRO A 879 -26.73 -62.80 -7.25
N ARG A 880 -27.72 -63.38 -7.95
CA ARG A 880 -27.54 -64.09 -9.21
C ARG A 880 -28.51 -63.60 -10.27
N CYS A 881 -28.08 -63.55 -11.53
CA CYS A 881 -28.89 -63.10 -12.65
C CYS A 881 -30.19 -63.93 -12.78
N PRO A 882 -31.39 -63.31 -12.81
CA PRO A 882 -32.64 -64.02 -13.05
C PRO A 882 -32.65 -64.84 -14.35
N GLN A 883 -31.90 -64.39 -15.37
CA GLN A 883 -31.89 -64.99 -16.70
C GLN A 883 -30.86 -66.12 -16.86
N CYS A 884 -29.58 -65.88 -16.53
CA CYS A 884 -28.50 -66.87 -16.70
C CYS A 884 -27.97 -67.49 -15.40
N ARG A 885 -28.41 -67.00 -14.22
CA ARG A 885 -27.99 -67.43 -12.87
C ARG A 885 -26.52 -67.21 -12.53
N GLU A 886 -25.77 -66.50 -13.37
CA GLU A 886 -24.42 -66.05 -13.10
C GLU A 886 -24.38 -65.08 -11.91
N HIS A 887 -23.28 -65.04 -11.17
CA HIS A 887 -23.13 -64.13 -10.03
C HIS A 887 -23.08 -62.67 -10.49
N ILE A 888 -23.84 -61.80 -9.82
CA ILE A 888 -23.84 -60.35 -10.07
C ILE A 888 -23.19 -59.65 -8.90
N ASN A 889 -22.42 -58.60 -9.19
CA ASN A 889 -21.91 -57.66 -8.20
C ASN A 889 -22.50 -56.27 -8.48
N LEU A 890 -22.71 -55.44 -7.45
CA LEU A 890 -23.05 -54.02 -7.60
C LEU A 890 -22.02 -53.27 -8.43
N HIS A 891 -20.74 -53.68 -8.33
CA HIS A 891 -19.66 -53.12 -9.11
C HIS A 891 -19.87 -53.32 -10.61
N ASP A 892 -20.32 -54.51 -11.04
CA ASP A 892 -20.40 -54.90 -12.45
C ASP A 892 -21.81 -54.68 -13.03
N LEU A 893 -22.39 -53.54 -12.67
CA LEU A 893 -23.58 -52.95 -13.29
C LEU A 893 -23.16 -51.75 -14.11
N PHE A 894 -23.67 -51.65 -15.34
CA PHE A 894 -23.38 -50.55 -16.26
C PHE A 894 -24.69 -49.94 -16.78
N GLU A 895 -24.81 -48.62 -16.67
CA GLU A 895 -25.94 -47.82 -17.15
C GLU A 895 -25.73 -47.43 -18.61
N VAL A 896 -26.75 -47.64 -19.44
CA VAL A 896 -26.74 -47.31 -20.88
C VAL A 896 -27.04 -45.82 -21.03
N VAL A 897 -25.99 -45.00 -21.14
CA VAL A 897 -26.10 -43.55 -21.32
C VAL A 897 -26.03 -43.21 -22.82
N ARG A 898 -27.13 -42.68 -23.37
CA ARG A 898 -27.20 -42.17 -24.75
C ARG A 898 -26.81 -40.69 -24.78
N HIS A 899 -25.89 -40.31 -25.67
CA HIS A 899 -25.43 -38.93 -25.83
C HIS A 899 -26.09 -38.28 -27.06
N ASP A 900 -27.29 -37.72 -26.85
CA ASP A 900 -28.13 -37.14 -27.93
C ASP A 900 -27.67 -35.75 -28.43
N ASP A 901 -26.63 -35.20 -27.80
CA ASP A 901 -26.33 -33.76 -27.74
C ASP A 901 -25.17 -33.29 -28.64
N ASP A 902 -24.70 -34.11 -29.58
CA ASP A 902 -23.68 -33.67 -30.55
C ASP A 902 -24.29 -33.17 -31.88
N PRO A 903 -24.33 -31.84 -32.13
CA PRO A 903 -24.81 -31.27 -33.39
C PRO A 903 -23.85 -31.46 -34.57
N GLU A 904 -22.62 -31.93 -34.36
CA GLU A 904 -21.73 -32.39 -35.43
C GLU A 904 -22.06 -33.85 -35.82
N ALA A 905 -22.41 -34.73 -34.86
CA ALA A 905 -22.85 -36.12 -35.16
C ALA A 905 -24.13 -36.18 -36.02
N LYS A 906 -25.11 -35.28 -35.74
CA LYS A 906 -26.32 -35.13 -36.57
C LYS A 906 -26.04 -34.70 -38.03
N LYS A 907 -24.82 -34.26 -38.34
CA LYS A 907 -24.37 -33.94 -39.72
C LYS A 907 -23.54 -35.03 -40.38
N SER A 908 -22.90 -35.91 -39.60
CA SER A 908 -22.06 -37.00 -40.13
C SER A 908 -22.83 -38.30 -40.42
N GLY A 909 -24.12 -38.38 -40.07
CA GLY A 909 -24.95 -39.57 -40.30
C GLY A 909 -24.61 -40.77 -39.40
N THR A 910 -23.68 -40.59 -38.46
CA THR A 910 -23.38 -41.53 -37.39
C THR A 910 -24.45 -41.41 -36.30
N GLY A 911 -24.93 -42.54 -35.79
CA GLY A 911 -25.95 -42.57 -34.73
C GLY A 911 -25.49 -41.91 -33.43
N PRO A 912 -26.41 -41.67 -32.47
CA PRO A 912 -26.05 -41.14 -31.16
C PRO A 912 -25.00 -42.03 -30.49
N ARG A 913 -23.97 -41.42 -29.89
CA ARG A 913 -22.93 -42.16 -29.17
C ARG A 913 -23.57 -42.77 -27.91
N ILE A 914 -23.45 -44.08 -27.75
CA ILE A 914 -23.93 -44.79 -26.55
C ILE A 914 -22.72 -45.21 -25.73
N SER A 915 -22.71 -44.88 -24.44
CA SER A 915 -21.68 -45.28 -23.49
C SER A 915 -22.26 -46.10 -22.34
N LEU A 916 -21.55 -47.13 -21.93
CA LEU A 916 -21.83 -47.93 -20.75
C LEU A 916 -21.04 -47.41 -19.56
N GLN A 917 -21.72 -46.94 -18.52
CA GLN A 917 -21.10 -46.29 -17.37
C GLN A 917 -21.33 -47.07 -16.08
N ARG A 918 -20.28 -47.36 -15.32
CA ARG A 918 -20.37 -48.18 -14.10
C ARG A 918 -21.27 -47.51 -13.04
N VAL A 919 -22.28 -48.24 -12.57
CA VAL A 919 -23.26 -47.76 -11.58
C VAL A 919 -22.55 -47.56 -10.24
N GLY A 920 -22.67 -46.36 -9.67
CA GLY A 920 -22.09 -46.03 -8.36
C GLY A 920 -20.65 -45.54 -8.37
N VAL A 921 -19.87 -45.68 -9.46
CA VAL A 921 -18.55 -45.00 -9.56
C VAL A 921 -18.73 -43.50 -9.88
N ASN A 922 -19.80 -43.16 -10.60
CA ASN A 922 -20.26 -41.78 -10.79
C ASN A 922 -20.91 -41.17 -9.53
N HIS A 923 -20.13 -40.99 -8.47
CA HIS A 923 -20.50 -40.13 -7.32
C HIS A 923 -20.44 -38.63 -7.70
N SER A 924 -21.13 -38.23 -8.76
CA SER A 924 -21.25 -36.81 -9.15
C SER A 924 -22.02 -36.06 -8.07
N SER A 925 -21.43 -35.02 -7.47
CA SER A 925 -22.14 -34.26 -6.44
C SER A 925 -23.34 -33.52 -6.99
N ALA A 926 -24.36 -33.27 -6.16
CA ALA A 926 -25.60 -32.60 -6.57
C ALA A 926 -25.34 -31.25 -7.28
N LYS A 927 -24.31 -30.52 -6.85
CA LYS A 927 -23.86 -29.27 -7.50
C LYS A 927 -23.27 -29.48 -8.90
N ILE A 928 -22.50 -30.55 -9.12
CA ILE A 928 -21.97 -30.87 -10.45
C ILE A 928 -23.12 -31.29 -11.38
N VAL A 929 -24.06 -32.12 -10.90
CA VAL A 929 -25.24 -32.54 -11.68
C VAL A 929 -26.06 -31.32 -12.11
N ALA A 930 -26.34 -30.39 -11.19
CA ALA A 930 -27.03 -29.14 -11.49
C ALA A 930 -26.25 -28.25 -12.48
N LEU A 931 -24.92 -28.15 -12.33
CA LEU A 931 -24.07 -27.39 -13.25
C LEU A 931 -24.15 -27.96 -14.68
N ILE A 932 -23.99 -29.27 -14.83
CA ILE A 932 -24.05 -29.93 -16.14
C ILE A 932 -25.45 -29.77 -16.76
N LYS A 933 -26.53 -29.88 -15.98
CA LYS A 933 -27.90 -29.63 -16.45
C LYS A 933 -28.06 -28.22 -17.02
N HIS A 934 -27.71 -27.19 -16.24
CA HIS A 934 -27.80 -25.79 -16.70
C HIS A 934 -26.88 -25.51 -17.90
N LEU A 935 -25.68 -26.11 -17.97
CA LEU A 935 -24.79 -25.95 -19.12
C LEU A 935 -25.34 -26.63 -20.39
N ARG A 936 -26.02 -27.77 -20.27
CA ARG A 936 -26.72 -28.43 -21.40
C ARG A 936 -27.91 -27.61 -21.88
N GLU A 937 -28.66 -26.98 -20.98
CA GLU A 937 -29.72 -26.02 -21.33
C GLU A 937 -29.14 -24.82 -22.09
N LEU A 938 -28.11 -24.17 -21.54
CA LEU A 938 -27.44 -23.02 -22.19
C LEU A 938 -26.80 -23.37 -23.54
N ARG A 939 -26.23 -24.57 -23.71
CA ARG A 939 -25.65 -25.04 -24.98
C ARG A 939 -26.73 -25.24 -26.05
N ARG A 940 -27.92 -25.70 -25.67
CA ARG A 940 -29.07 -25.87 -26.57
C ARG A 940 -29.69 -24.54 -26.98
N GLU A 941 -29.80 -23.58 -26.05
CA GLU A 941 -30.30 -22.24 -26.34
C GLU A 941 -29.30 -21.42 -27.19
N ASN A 942 -28.01 -21.46 -26.86
CA ASN A 942 -26.99 -20.58 -27.42
C ASN A 942 -25.66 -21.33 -27.69
N PRO A 943 -25.49 -21.97 -28.86
CA PRO A 943 -24.32 -22.82 -29.18
C PRO A 943 -22.95 -22.12 -29.23
N THR A 944 -22.91 -20.79 -29.15
CA THR A 944 -21.67 -19.97 -29.13
C THR A 944 -21.45 -19.26 -27.80
N MET A 945 -22.27 -19.53 -26.78
CA MET A 945 -22.22 -18.83 -25.49
C MET A 945 -20.95 -19.17 -24.69
N LYS A 946 -20.37 -18.14 -24.06
CA LYS A 946 -19.22 -18.26 -23.18
C LYS A 946 -19.63 -18.08 -21.72
N THR A 947 -19.12 -18.96 -20.87
CA THR A 947 -19.55 -19.11 -19.48
C THR A 947 -18.34 -19.16 -18.55
N VAL A 948 -18.42 -18.52 -17.38
CA VAL A 948 -17.40 -18.60 -16.33
C VAL A 948 -17.94 -19.36 -15.13
N VAL A 949 -17.16 -20.29 -14.59
CA VAL A 949 -17.48 -21.05 -13.38
C VAL A 949 -16.45 -20.70 -12.31
N PHE A 950 -16.90 -20.06 -11.24
CA PHE A 950 -16.09 -19.70 -10.08
C PHE A 950 -16.24 -20.73 -8.95
N SER A 951 -15.11 -21.14 -8.37
CA SER A 951 -15.07 -21.84 -7.09
C SER A 951 -13.89 -21.36 -6.24
N GLN A 952 -14.02 -21.34 -4.91
CA GLN A 952 -12.87 -21.10 -4.03
C GLN A 952 -11.91 -22.31 -3.98
N PHE A 953 -12.40 -23.52 -4.28
CA PHE A 953 -11.68 -24.77 -4.11
C PHE A 953 -11.14 -25.26 -5.45
N THR A 954 -9.83 -25.11 -5.69
CA THR A 954 -9.18 -25.64 -6.91
C THR A 954 -9.31 -27.16 -7.05
N ALA A 955 -9.39 -27.89 -5.92
CA ALA A 955 -9.70 -29.31 -5.91
C ALA A 955 -11.13 -29.62 -6.41
N PHE A 956 -12.10 -28.73 -6.20
CA PHE A 956 -13.46 -28.91 -6.74
C PHE A 956 -13.50 -28.64 -8.24
N LEU A 957 -12.73 -27.66 -8.74
CA LEU A 957 -12.55 -27.46 -10.18
C LEU A 957 -11.98 -28.72 -10.87
N SER A 958 -10.99 -29.38 -10.25
CA SER A 958 -10.47 -30.67 -10.74
C SER A 958 -11.50 -31.81 -10.76
N LEU A 959 -12.55 -31.76 -9.94
CA LEU A 959 -13.64 -32.76 -9.98
C LEU A 959 -14.70 -32.42 -11.04
N ILE A 960 -14.83 -31.14 -11.41
CA ILE A 960 -15.72 -30.68 -12.49
C ILE A 960 -15.15 -31.03 -13.88
N GLU A 961 -13.83 -31.01 -14.06
CA GLU A 961 -13.17 -31.26 -15.35
C GLU A 961 -13.57 -32.59 -16.04
N PRO A 962 -13.53 -33.77 -15.38
CA PRO A 962 -13.97 -35.02 -15.99
C PRO A 962 -15.45 -35.04 -16.38
N HIS A 963 -16.30 -34.27 -15.68
CA HIS A 963 -17.72 -34.19 -15.97
C HIS A 963 -18.00 -33.30 -17.20
N LEU A 964 -17.22 -32.24 -17.39
CA LEU A 964 -17.27 -31.42 -18.61
C LEU A 964 -16.70 -32.15 -19.82
N ALA A 965 -15.60 -32.90 -19.64
CA ALA A 965 -15.02 -33.73 -20.69
C ALA A 965 -16.01 -34.79 -21.19
N ARG A 966 -16.65 -35.55 -20.28
CA ARG A 966 -17.69 -36.54 -20.63
C ARG A 966 -18.94 -35.94 -21.27
N ALA A 967 -19.30 -34.70 -20.93
CA ALA A 967 -20.38 -33.97 -21.59
C ALA A 967 -19.98 -33.39 -22.97
N ASN A 968 -18.80 -33.74 -23.49
CA ASN A 968 -18.19 -33.18 -24.71
C ASN A 968 -18.27 -31.65 -24.77
N MET A 969 -18.01 -30.97 -23.64
CA MET A 969 -18.01 -29.52 -23.52
C MET A 969 -16.59 -28.99 -23.48
N ARG A 970 -16.24 -28.05 -24.37
CA ARG A 970 -14.92 -27.41 -24.34
C ARG A 970 -14.79 -26.54 -23.10
N PHE A 971 -13.76 -26.78 -22.31
CA PHE A 971 -13.40 -25.97 -21.16
C PHE A 971 -11.93 -25.57 -21.18
N VAL A 972 -11.63 -24.48 -20.49
CA VAL A 972 -10.27 -24.01 -20.20
C VAL A 972 -10.18 -23.66 -18.72
N ARG A 973 -9.00 -23.81 -18.10
CA ARG A 973 -8.78 -23.57 -16.68
C ARG A 973 -7.80 -22.43 -16.43
N LEU A 974 -8.10 -21.60 -15.43
CA LEU A 974 -7.23 -20.56 -14.91
C LEU A 974 -7.14 -20.62 -13.39
N ASP A 975 -6.00 -21.06 -12.86
CA ASP A 975 -5.73 -21.06 -11.43
C ASP A 975 -4.38 -20.41 -11.04
N GLY A 976 -4.15 -20.31 -9.73
CA GLY A 976 -2.98 -19.66 -9.16
C GLY A 976 -1.64 -20.35 -9.41
N THR A 977 -1.62 -21.62 -9.85
CA THR A 977 -0.40 -22.39 -10.10
C THR A 977 0.21 -22.12 -11.48
N MET A 978 -0.61 -21.66 -12.43
CA MET A 978 -0.20 -21.44 -13.82
C MET A 978 0.79 -20.28 -13.96
N SER A 979 1.75 -20.41 -14.88
CA SER A 979 2.68 -19.34 -15.26
C SER A 979 1.98 -18.20 -16.01
N GLN A 980 2.55 -16.99 -15.98
CA GLN A 980 1.96 -15.81 -16.60
C GLN A 980 1.72 -15.99 -18.12
N LYS A 981 2.66 -16.62 -18.83
CA LYS A 981 2.52 -16.93 -20.27
C LYS A 981 1.37 -17.90 -20.55
N ALA A 982 1.21 -18.93 -19.70
CA ALA A 982 0.11 -19.89 -19.83
C ALA A 982 -1.26 -19.23 -19.53
N ARG A 983 -1.34 -18.34 -18.53
CA ARG A 983 -2.56 -17.58 -18.24
C ARG A 983 -2.99 -16.69 -19.40
N ALA A 984 -2.04 -15.99 -20.03
CA ALA A 984 -2.31 -15.16 -21.21
C ALA A 984 -2.83 -16.01 -22.39
N ALA A 985 -2.21 -17.16 -22.65
CA ALA A 985 -2.66 -18.08 -23.69
C ALA A 985 -4.10 -18.58 -23.47
N VAL A 986 -4.46 -18.98 -22.24
CA VAL A 986 -5.82 -19.41 -21.89
C VAL A 986 -6.85 -18.28 -22.05
N LEU A 987 -6.50 -17.05 -21.68
CA LEU A 987 -7.41 -15.91 -21.83
C LEU A 987 -7.64 -15.55 -23.30
N ASN A 988 -6.61 -15.66 -24.15
CA ASN A 988 -6.73 -15.48 -25.60
C ASN A 988 -7.55 -16.62 -26.23
N GLU A 989 -7.32 -17.88 -25.87
CA GLU A 989 -8.14 -19.01 -26.34
C GLU A 989 -9.62 -18.82 -25.97
N PHE A 990 -9.90 -18.36 -24.75
CA PHE A 990 -11.25 -18.06 -24.31
C PHE A 990 -11.88 -16.89 -25.08
N SER A 991 -11.15 -15.80 -25.32
CA SER A 991 -11.66 -14.63 -26.06
C SER A 991 -11.85 -14.90 -27.56
N GLU A 992 -10.95 -15.65 -28.20
CA GLU A 992 -10.96 -15.94 -29.64
C GLU A 992 -11.89 -17.11 -30.03
N SER A 993 -12.24 -18.01 -29.10
CA SER A 993 -13.10 -19.16 -29.41
C SER A 993 -14.51 -18.74 -29.90
N ASN A 994 -14.99 -19.34 -30.99
CA ASN A 994 -16.36 -19.11 -31.51
C ASN A 994 -17.33 -20.27 -31.21
N LYS A 995 -16.88 -21.30 -30.47
CA LYS A 995 -17.71 -22.42 -29.99
C LYS A 995 -18.12 -22.17 -28.52
N PHE A 996 -19.12 -22.93 -28.02
CA PHE A 996 -19.47 -22.96 -26.60
C PHE A 996 -18.24 -23.35 -25.75
N THR A 997 -17.77 -22.41 -24.92
CA THR A 997 -16.53 -22.57 -24.13
C THR A 997 -16.76 -22.15 -22.68
N ILE A 998 -16.27 -22.97 -21.75
CA ILE A 998 -16.39 -22.76 -20.31
C ILE A 998 -15.02 -22.39 -19.72
N LEU A 999 -14.94 -21.31 -18.94
CA LEU A 999 -13.75 -20.94 -18.17
C LEU A 999 -13.91 -21.36 -16.71
N LEU A 1000 -13.15 -22.36 -16.27
CA LEU A 1000 -13.01 -22.73 -14.86
C LEU A 1000 -11.98 -21.82 -14.20
N ILE A 1001 -12.38 -21.06 -13.19
CA ILE A 1001 -11.49 -20.08 -12.53
C ILE A 1001 -11.62 -20.11 -11.01
N SER A 1002 -10.48 -20.12 -10.32
CA SER A 1002 -10.49 -20.01 -8.86
C SER A 1002 -10.86 -18.59 -8.42
N LEU A 1003 -11.73 -18.45 -7.40
CA LEU A 1003 -12.22 -17.15 -6.91
C LEU A 1003 -11.08 -16.20 -6.49
N LYS A 1004 -9.97 -16.77 -5.97
CA LYS A 1004 -8.73 -16.03 -5.67
C LYS A 1004 -7.97 -15.54 -6.91
N ALA A 1005 -7.94 -16.33 -8.00
CA ALA A 1005 -7.31 -15.89 -9.25
C ALA A 1005 -8.19 -14.86 -9.99
N GLY A 1006 -9.51 -15.02 -9.95
CA GLY A 1006 -10.49 -14.10 -10.53
C GLY A 1006 -10.54 -12.72 -9.88
N GLY A 1007 -10.19 -12.61 -8.60
CA GLY A 1007 -10.09 -11.31 -7.92
C GLY A 1007 -9.05 -10.36 -8.53
N VAL A 1008 -8.01 -10.88 -9.21
CA VAL A 1008 -6.81 -10.11 -9.58
C VAL A 1008 -6.87 -9.52 -10.99
N GLY A 1009 -7.66 -8.46 -11.15
CA GLY A 1009 -7.56 -7.46 -12.23
C GLY A 1009 -8.04 -7.84 -13.64
N LEU A 1010 -8.27 -9.13 -13.91
CA LEU A 1010 -8.62 -9.69 -15.23
C LEU A 1010 -9.83 -9.02 -15.93
N ASN A 1011 -9.87 -9.13 -17.25
CA ASN A 1011 -11.02 -8.73 -18.08
C ASN A 1011 -11.70 -9.96 -18.68
N LEU A 1012 -12.98 -10.17 -18.39
CA LEU A 1012 -13.75 -11.37 -18.78
C LEU A 1012 -15.09 -11.00 -19.46
N THR A 1013 -15.18 -9.83 -20.10
CA THR A 1013 -16.40 -9.34 -20.77
C THR A 1013 -16.91 -10.21 -21.92
N SER A 1014 -16.10 -11.13 -22.45
CA SER A 1014 -16.54 -12.10 -23.46
C SER A 1014 -17.56 -13.12 -22.93
N ALA A 1015 -17.71 -13.27 -21.61
CA ALA A 1015 -18.67 -14.19 -21.00
C ALA A 1015 -20.02 -13.52 -20.71
N LYS A 1016 -21.11 -14.28 -20.89
CA LYS A 1016 -22.50 -13.81 -20.67
C LYS A 1016 -23.21 -14.51 -19.49
N ARG A 1017 -22.59 -15.56 -18.95
CA ARG A 1017 -23.12 -16.39 -17.86
C ARG A 1017 -22.03 -16.65 -16.82
N VAL A 1018 -22.41 -16.56 -15.55
CA VAL A 1018 -21.50 -16.77 -14.41
C VAL A 1018 -22.14 -17.77 -13.46
N PHE A 1019 -21.42 -18.82 -13.10
CA PHE A 1019 -21.82 -19.79 -12.06
C PHE A 1019 -20.90 -19.65 -10.85
N MET A 1020 -21.49 -19.36 -9.69
CA MET A 1020 -20.81 -19.30 -8.41
C MET A 1020 -21.09 -20.61 -7.67
N MET A 1021 -20.12 -21.53 -7.68
CA MET A 1021 -20.30 -22.90 -7.19
C MET A 1021 -20.33 -23.01 -5.66
N ASP A 1022 -19.79 -22.01 -4.95
CA ASP A 1022 -19.70 -21.98 -3.50
C ASP A 1022 -19.67 -20.52 -2.98
N PRO A 1023 -20.37 -20.21 -1.87
CA PRO A 1023 -20.39 -18.86 -1.30
C PRO A 1023 -19.12 -18.54 -0.50
N TRP A 1024 -18.71 -17.28 -0.54
CA TRP A 1024 -17.57 -16.75 0.23
C TRP A 1024 -18.03 -16.16 1.57
N TRP A 1025 -17.10 -15.64 2.38
CA TRP A 1025 -17.43 -14.95 3.64
C TRP A 1025 -17.77 -13.47 3.46
N SER A 1026 -17.30 -12.86 2.38
CA SER A 1026 -17.49 -11.44 2.08
C SER A 1026 -18.08 -11.28 0.69
N TYR A 1027 -19.27 -10.68 0.64
CA TYR A 1027 -19.97 -10.35 -0.60
C TYR A 1027 -19.14 -9.44 -1.53
N ALA A 1028 -18.31 -8.55 -0.96
CA ALA A 1028 -17.46 -7.66 -1.76
C ALA A 1028 -16.48 -8.42 -2.67
N VAL A 1029 -15.94 -9.56 -2.21
CA VAL A 1029 -15.03 -10.40 -3.02
C VAL A 1029 -15.78 -11.13 -4.13
N GLU A 1030 -17.02 -11.57 -3.87
CA GLU A 1030 -17.88 -12.17 -4.90
C GLU A 1030 -18.29 -11.13 -5.96
N SER A 1031 -18.74 -9.94 -5.55
CA SER A 1031 -19.03 -8.84 -6.47
C SER A 1031 -17.79 -8.49 -7.30
N GLN A 1032 -16.62 -8.38 -6.66
CA GLN A 1032 -15.36 -8.08 -7.36
C GLN A 1032 -15.05 -9.07 -8.50
N ALA A 1033 -15.37 -10.36 -8.32
CA ALA A 1033 -15.24 -11.39 -9.35
C ALA A 1033 -16.30 -11.25 -10.46
N ILE A 1034 -17.56 -10.99 -10.09
CA ILE A 1034 -18.66 -10.74 -11.04
C ILE A 1034 -18.41 -9.48 -11.88
N ASP A 1035 -17.90 -8.40 -11.27
CA ASP A 1035 -17.54 -7.13 -11.91
C ASP A 1035 -16.31 -7.25 -12.84
N ARG A 1036 -15.67 -8.43 -12.95
CA ARG A 1036 -14.72 -8.74 -14.04
C ARG A 1036 -15.42 -9.14 -15.35
N VAL A 1037 -16.66 -9.63 -15.26
CA VAL A 1037 -17.53 -10.00 -16.38
C VAL A 1037 -18.52 -8.86 -16.68
N HIS A 1038 -19.13 -8.27 -15.63
CA HIS A 1038 -19.98 -7.08 -15.73
C HIS A 1038 -19.15 -5.79 -15.71
N ARG A 1039 -18.53 -5.50 -16.85
CA ARG A 1039 -17.57 -4.41 -17.04
C ARG A 1039 -17.80 -3.67 -18.35
N MET A 1040 -17.17 -2.50 -18.51
CA MET A 1040 -17.18 -1.80 -19.81
C MET A 1040 -16.62 -2.69 -20.91
N GLY A 1041 -17.31 -2.75 -22.05
CA GLY A 1041 -17.05 -3.72 -23.12
C GLY A 1041 -17.92 -4.98 -23.05
N GLN A 1042 -18.86 -5.05 -22.10
CA GLN A 1042 -19.98 -5.99 -22.12
C GLN A 1042 -21.13 -5.39 -22.93
N GLU A 1043 -21.66 -6.17 -23.89
CA GLU A 1043 -22.76 -5.75 -24.77
C GLU A 1043 -24.11 -6.39 -24.36
N ASP A 1044 -24.09 -7.54 -23.67
CA ASP A 1044 -25.26 -8.34 -23.33
C ASP A 1044 -25.56 -8.41 -21.82
N GLU A 1045 -26.79 -8.83 -21.47
CA GLU A 1045 -27.19 -9.11 -20.08
C GLU A 1045 -26.33 -10.21 -19.45
N VAL A 1046 -25.75 -9.91 -18.27
CA VAL A 1046 -24.96 -10.87 -17.49
C VAL A 1046 -25.85 -11.50 -16.43
N LYS A 1047 -26.10 -12.81 -16.57
CA LYS A 1047 -26.81 -13.62 -15.56
C LYS A 1047 -25.83 -14.39 -14.68
N VAL A 1048 -26.02 -14.29 -13.36
CA VAL A 1048 -25.17 -14.89 -12.33
C VAL A 1048 -26.01 -15.88 -11.52
N TYR A 1049 -25.65 -17.16 -11.55
CA TYR A 1049 -26.29 -18.21 -10.75
C TYR A 1049 -25.44 -18.52 -9.52
N ARG A 1050 -26.02 -18.45 -8.31
CA ARG A 1050 -25.35 -18.80 -7.05
C ARG A 1050 -25.89 -20.13 -6.55
N PHE A 1051 -25.06 -21.17 -6.55
CA PHE A 1051 -25.47 -22.52 -6.14
C PHE A 1051 -25.30 -22.70 -4.64
N ILE A 1052 -26.42 -22.83 -3.93
CA ILE A 1052 -26.47 -22.93 -2.46
C ILE A 1052 -27.11 -24.25 -2.08
N ALA A 1053 -26.42 -25.08 -1.28
CA ALA A 1053 -27.03 -26.31 -0.77
C ALA A 1053 -28.09 -26.00 0.30
N LYS A 1054 -29.33 -26.47 0.11
CA LYS A 1054 -30.45 -26.36 1.07
C LYS A 1054 -30.16 -27.05 2.39
N ASP A 1055 -30.64 -26.47 3.48
CA ASP A 1055 -30.50 -26.98 4.86
C ASP A 1055 -29.03 -27.21 5.25
N SER A 1056 -28.14 -26.34 4.76
CA SER A 1056 -26.69 -26.48 4.94
C SER A 1056 -26.03 -25.24 5.55
N VAL A 1057 -24.73 -25.35 5.81
CA VAL A 1057 -23.89 -24.24 6.25
C VAL A 1057 -23.83 -23.10 5.22
N GLU A 1058 -24.03 -23.38 3.94
CA GLU A 1058 -23.98 -22.37 2.87
C GLU A 1058 -25.18 -21.42 2.90
N GLU A 1059 -26.38 -21.96 3.15
CA GLU A 1059 -27.60 -21.17 3.30
C GLU A 1059 -27.52 -20.25 4.53
N ARG A 1060 -26.92 -20.75 5.62
CA ARG A 1060 -26.65 -19.98 6.85
C ARG A 1060 -25.60 -18.91 6.62
N MET A 1061 -24.54 -19.22 5.85
CA MET A 1061 -23.56 -18.21 5.42
C MET A 1061 -24.21 -17.11 4.57
N LEU A 1062 -25.16 -17.45 3.69
CA LEU A 1062 -25.90 -16.48 2.91
C LEU A 1062 -26.78 -15.58 3.80
N LYS A 1063 -27.46 -16.14 4.81
CA LYS A 1063 -28.21 -15.36 5.81
C LYS A 1063 -27.30 -14.39 6.57
N ILE A 1064 -26.11 -14.82 6.96
CA ILE A 1064 -25.10 -13.96 7.60
C ILE A 1064 -24.55 -12.89 6.63
N GLN A 1065 -24.31 -13.21 5.35
CA GLN A 1065 -23.94 -12.22 4.34
C GLN A 1065 -25.02 -11.14 4.21
N LEU A 1066 -26.29 -11.54 4.07
CA LEU A 1066 -27.43 -10.63 3.94
C LEU A 1066 -27.64 -9.79 5.20
N ARG A 1067 -27.53 -10.40 6.40
CA ARG A 1067 -27.56 -9.64 7.67
C ARG A 1067 -26.44 -8.62 7.72
N LYS A 1068 -25.20 -8.99 7.39
CA LYS A 1068 -24.07 -8.05 7.37
C LYS A 1068 -24.26 -6.93 6.35
N GLN A 1069 -24.79 -7.24 5.17
CA GLN A 1069 -25.12 -6.24 4.15
C GLN A 1069 -26.28 -5.33 4.58
N PHE A 1070 -27.26 -5.84 5.34
CA PHE A 1070 -28.40 -5.06 5.84
C PHE A 1070 -28.01 -4.17 7.02
N ILE A 1071 -27.26 -4.69 7.99
CA ILE A 1071 -26.70 -3.91 9.11
C ILE A 1071 -25.81 -2.80 8.54
N ALA A 1072 -24.88 -3.12 7.65
CA ALA A 1072 -23.99 -2.19 6.96
C ALA A 1072 -24.65 -1.38 5.82
N LYS A 1073 -25.98 -1.20 5.90
CA LYS A 1073 -26.81 -0.25 5.12
C LYS A 1073 -27.84 0.49 5.98
N SER A 1074 -28.10 0.04 7.22
CA SER A 1074 -29.27 0.43 8.01
C SER A 1074 -28.92 0.87 9.43
N LEU A 1075 -27.75 0.45 9.95
CA LEU A 1075 -27.32 0.68 11.33
C LEU A 1075 -25.83 1.03 11.36
N GLY A 1076 -25.53 2.32 11.15
CA GLY A 1076 -24.20 2.90 11.41
C GLY A 1076 -23.91 3.03 12.91
N MET A 1077 -23.98 1.92 13.65
CA MET A 1077 -23.76 1.86 15.09
C MET A 1077 -22.40 1.25 15.41
N THR A 1078 -21.52 2.09 15.95
CA THR A 1078 -20.14 1.77 16.32
C THR A 1078 -20.09 0.65 17.36
N SER A 1079 -19.86 -0.57 16.87
CA SER A 1079 -19.78 -1.76 17.72
C SER A 1079 -18.45 -1.82 18.49
N ASN A 1080 -18.52 -1.92 19.82
CA ASN A 1080 -17.35 -2.11 20.69
C ASN A 1080 -16.70 -3.49 20.44
N GLU A 1081 -15.43 -3.69 20.82
CA GLU A 1081 -14.76 -4.99 20.61
C GLU A 1081 -15.46 -6.17 21.28
N GLU A 1082 -16.04 -5.97 22.46
CA GLU A 1082 -16.82 -7.01 23.14
C GLU A 1082 -18.11 -7.35 22.38
N GLU A 1083 -18.76 -6.37 21.75
CA GLU A 1083 -19.93 -6.58 20.90
C GLU A 1083 -19.53 -7.28 19.59
N LYS A 1084 -18.43 -6.86 18.94
CA LYS A 1084 -17.87 -7.55 17.77
C LYS A 1084 -17.47 -8.99 18.11
N ARG A 1085 -16.98 -9.25 19.33
CA ARG A 1085 -16.65 -10.60 19.83
C ARG A 1085 -17.91 -11.43 20.10
N MET A 1086 -18.93 -10.85 20.73
CA MET A 1086 -20.25 -11.48 20.92
C MET A 1086 -20.89 -11.82 19.57
N GLN A 1087 -20.90 -10.87 18.62
CA GLN A 1087 -21.42 -11.05 17.26
C GLN A 1087 -20.65 -12.11 16.47
N ARG A 1088 -19.32 -12.22 16.62
CA ARG A 1088 -18.53 -13.33 16.03
C ARG A 1088 -18.92 -14.68 16.64
N ILE A 1089 -19.20 -14.74 17.94
CA ILE A 1089 -19.68 -15.98 18.61
C ILE A 1089 -21.09 -16.31 18.15
N GLU A 1090 -21.95 -15.30 17.97
CA GLU A 1090 -23.33 -15.44 17.47
C GLU A 1090 -23.37 -15.90 16.00
N ASP A 1091 -22.58 -15.30 15.10
CA ASP A 1091 -22.38 -15.76 13.72
C ASP A 1091 -21.99 -17.25 13.68
N ILE A 1092 -21.03 -17.67 14.50
CA ILE A 1092 -20.59 -19.07 14.57
C ILE A 1092 -21.70 -19.97 15.14
N ARG A 1093 -22.43 -19.49 16.14
CA ARG A 1093 -23.55 -20.21 16.75
C ARG A 1093 -24.67 -20.43 15.75
N GLU A 1094 -25.00 -19.44 14.91
CA GLU A 1094 -25.99 -19.54 13.84
C GLU A 1094 -25.55 -20.50 12.72
N LEU A 1095 -24.27 -20.50 12.34
CA LEU A 1095 -23.74 -21.49 11.39
C LEU A 1095 -23.91 -22.93 11.89
N LEU A 1096 -23.86 -23.15 13.20
CA LEU A 1096 -23.95 -24.47 13.85
C LEU A 1096 -25.27 -24.72 14.60
N SER A 1097 -26.27 -23.82 14.50
CA SER A 1097 -27.55 -23.90 15.23
C SER A 1097 -28.45 -25.02 14.77
#